data_AF-A0A2N9NR40-F1
#
_entry.id   AF-A0A2N9NR40-F1
#
_cell.length_a   1.000
_cell.length_b   1.000
_cell.length_c   1.000
_cell.angle_alpha   90.00
_cell.angle_beta   90.00
_cell.angle_gamma   90.00
#
_symmetry.space_group_name_H-M   'P 1'
#
loop_
_entity.id
_entity.type
_entity.pdbx_description
1 polymer ?
#
loop_
_entity_poly.entity_id
_entity_poly.type
_entity_poly.pdbx_seq_one_letter_code
_entity_poly.pdbx_strand_id
1 'polypeptide(L)'
;MKATFVLLGVLVCSSLTPGVIAQTTNDPNVPLAVQNIRLAVAAEQAALAAAGTNNMQPMNDGKWPFPSGTPGPGGSGEDWTNSPPPPNYSTSTNLWIQLLWPTNAEPSLILHNTSNRVPYEILGSPKANAPRTNWTCWGIWLGSPGTNTTIPISLGTNTVYFFDACIWNFGAFPNEGAADGQILLVLASNNPVVAMLNGVSNTIPRFSSNYALIDPPIYSLNLGYDASDSGNSNNSTYTNWGPQGVQGLYGFSDTITNLLLSYNPLTNLSVGGWPALQDLECWWCLDLLHANVTNCPQLIRICLESNNIQSMLDLTGDTNLEQLRIASNYKCSNIVFGATFPQLWHLCAHNNPLATNVNLTLFPDLSELWLWDAGQGGSLVLANFTNLTSVQVGNFGGARGVPNNFTSADLHQAPLLWDIEVDRNPLLTNLNVSGCGFDTNRPNKITAENCALLVTVEDAALAYLNSTGVQGGEVDFSGANNAPLDVWGLTTRQSLTGKGWEVYPDEPPGTPSISAVACNPGSNSAQISWTTDILSDSTVFYGTTTSYGFSDHDGTDVTNHLIVLSGLTTNTPYHFYVVSTNNGLAGLSWDYEFTTTGPPNTNPIYFVSTSSNVSMQVTLQGSPKATWYWGDGTNNTSSNHTFSSSGSYTNYVIISPASALISFGAACQSEPLTTLSSVSGLTNYPALQDIYFYLTGLTNLSLAGCSNLVHIALAGSNPGTNVLNGWFEDLAHAEQHMPPGNSDVCDNLLHYFFYPTSTNAQLTTNSAAARAQLTSTNMNPAWVLYAVPE
;
A
#
# COMPACT_ATOMS: atom_id res chain seq x y z
N MET A 1 33.04 -50.81 0.26
CA MET A 1 32.96 -50.19 1.61
C MET A 1 31.78 -49.21 1.50
N LYS A 2 30.55 -49.49 1.94
CA LYS A 2 30.03 -49.88 3.27
C LYS A 2 30.41 -48.88 4.40
N ALA A 3 29.49 -48.35 5.22
CA ALA A 3 28.02 -48.29 5.11
C ALA A 3 27.38 -47.32 6.15
N THR A 4 26.54 -46.38 5.69
CA THR A 4 25.09 -46.29 6.01
C THR A 4 24.58 -46.22 7.48
N PHE A 5 23.97 -45.05 7.82
CA PHE A 5 22.67 -44.84 8.54
C PHE A 5 22.49 -44.80 10.09
N VAL A 6 21.46 -43.98 10.46
CA VAL A 6 20.35 -44.17 11.45
C VAL A 6 20.53 -43.87 12.96
N LEU A 7 19.86 -42.78 13.39
CA LEU A 7 18.61 -42.70 14.21
C LEU A 7 18.37 -43.59 15.46
N LEU A 8 17.56 -43.03 16.39
CA LEU A 8 16.88 -43.65 17.55
C LEU A 8 17.80 -44.10 18.72
N GLY A 9 17.44 -43.95 20.00
CA GLY A 9 16.26 -43.29 20.58
C GLY A 9 15.91 -43.82 21.99
N VAL A 10 14.99 -43.12 22.68
CA VAL A 10 14.20 -43.57 23.85
C VAL A 10 14.88 -43.61 25.24
N LEU A 11 14.14 -43.07 26.21
CA LEU A 11 14.30 -43.14 27.67
C LEU A 11 14.55 -44.56 28.24
N VAL A 12 15.08 -44.63 29.47
CA VAL A 12 14.33 -45.20 30.61
C VAL A 12 14.95 -44.78 31.96
N CYS A 13 14.10 -44.59 32.97
CA CYS A 13 14.44 -44.40 34.39
C CYS A 13 15.51 -45.40 34.89
N SER A 14 16.31 -45.06 35.90
CA SER A 14 15.79 -45.10 37.28
C SER A 14 16.74 -44.53 38.34
N SER A 15 16.13 -44.24 39.49
CA SER A 15 16.75 -43.86 40.76
C SER A 15 17.82 -44.84 41.24
N LEU A 16 18.81 -44.34 41.99
CA LEU A 16 19.24 -44.95 43.27
C LEU A 16 20.14 -43.98 44.08
N THR A 17 19.63 -43.52 45.23
CA THR A 17 20.49 -43.18 46.38
C THR A 17 20.80 -44.47 47.14
N PRO A 18 22.03 -44.69 47.63
CA PRO A 18 22.27 -44.38 49.05
C PRO A 18 23.68 -43.84 49.36
N GLY A 19 23.87 -43.29 50.57
CA GLY A 19 25.18 -42.90 51.12
C GLY A 19 25.55 -43.69 52.39
N VAL A 20 26.85 -43.76 52.70
CA VAL A 20 27.49 -44.39 53.87
C VAL A 20 28.75 -43.53 54.17
N ILE A 21 28.89 -42.83 55.31
CA ILE A 21 29.60 -43.23 56.57
C ILE A 21 31.05 -43.72 56.28
N ALA A 22 32.15 -43.29 56.92
CA ALA A 22 32.45 -42.70 58.25
C ALA A 22 33.32 -41.42 58.12
N GLN A 23 33.43 -40.46 59.05
CA GLN A 23 33.64 -40.43 60.52
C GLN A 23 35.10 -40.64 60.99
N THR A 24 35.66 -39.62 61.69
CA THR A 24 36.99 -39.59 62.38
C THR A 24 38.23 -39.66 61.45
N THR A 25 39.38 -39.05 61.76
CA THR A 25 40.06 -38.86 63.06
C THR A 25 40.37 -37.42 63.48
N ASN A 26 40.17 -37.13 64.77
CA ASN A 26 40.93 -36.09 65.48
C ASN A 26 42.28 -36.70 65.92
N ASP A 27 43.40 -36.03 65.65
CA ASP A 27 44.69 -36.30 66.32
C ASP A 27 45.04 -35.11 67.24
N PRO A 28 45.16 -35.32 68.56
CA PRO A 28 45.48 -34.25 69.51
C PRO A 28 46.99 -33.99 69.71
N ASN A 29 47.90 -34.68 68.99
CA ASN A 29 49.33 -34.71 69.33
C ASN A 29 50.28 -33.94 68.39
N VAL A 30 49.90 -32.75 67.92
CA VAL A 30 50.84 -31.80 67.28
C VAL A 30 50.84 -30.46 68.04
N PRO A 31 51.90 -30.14 68.83
CA PRO A 31 51.96 -28.93 69.64
C PRO A 31 52.07 -27.61 68.84
N LEU A 32 51.68 -26.49 69.46
CA LEU A 32 51.79 -25.15 68.87
C LEU A 32 53.25 -24.68 68.72
N ALA A 33 53.85 -24.95 67.56
CA ALA A 33 55.00 -24.21 67.02
C ALA A 33 55.03 -24.30 65.48
N VAL A 34 55.63 -23.30 64.83
CA VAL A 34 55.89 -23.26 63.38
C VAL A 34 54.62 -23.19 62.49
N GLN A 35 53.94 -22.05 62.54
CA GLN A 35 53.30 -21.46 61.35
C GLN A 35 54.19 -20.34 60.79
N ASN A 36 54.03 -20.04 59.49
CA ASN A 36 54.76 -19.04 58.69
C ASN A 36 56.22 -19.48 58.34
N ILE A 37 56.79 -19.23 57.15
CA ILE A 37 56.44 -18.36 56.00
C ILE A 37 56.75 -19.10 54.66
N ARG A 38 56.17 -18.65 53.53
CA ARG A 38 56.38 -19.01 52.11
C ARG A 38 55.47 -20.14 51.60
N LEU A 39 54.84 -20.07 50.41
CA LEU A 39 54.83 -19.03 49.35
C LEU A 39 53.43 -18.96 48.69
N ALA A 40 53.23 -18.06 47.71
CA ALA A 40 51.92 -17.68 47.19
C ALA A 40 51.33 -18.61 46.09
N VAL A 41 50.11 -18.27 45.65
CA VAL A 41 49.32 -18.78 44.50
C VAL A 41 48.52 -20.07 44.73
N ALA A 42 47.24 -19.90 45.14
CA ALA A 42 46.08 -20.73 44.73
C ALA A 42 44.76 -20.05 45.13
N ALA A 43 43.65 -20.42 44.46
CA ALA A 43 42.25 -20.19 44.87
C ALA A 43 41.69 -18.74 44.90
N GLU A 44 41.98 -17.94 43.88
CA GLU A 44 41.03 -16.92 43.42
C GLU A 44 39.87 -17.61 42.66
N GLN A 45 38.80 -18.02 43.36
CA GLN A 45 37.45 -18.33 42.83
C GLN A 45 36.57 -18.93 43.94
N ALA A 46 35.60 -18.17 44.49
CA ALA A 46 34.52 -18.70 45.33
C ALA A 46 33.38 -17.70 45.63
N ALA A 47 33.70 -16.42 45.87
CA ALA A 47 32.83 -15.50 46.62
C ALA A 47 32.21 -14.33 45.82
N LEU A 48 32.08 -14.46 44.49
CA LEU A 48 31.50 -13.42 43.61
C LEU A 48 30.18 -13.90 42.97
N ALA A 49 29.11 -13.96 43.77
CA ALA A 49 27.79 -14.42 43.30
C ALA A 49 26.57 -13.95 44.16
N ALA A 50 26.40 -12.63 44.41
CA ALA A 50 25.09 -12.04 44.78
C ALA A 50 25.06 -10.48 44.78
N ALA A 51 24.16 -9.88 43.98
CA ALA A 51 23.45 -8.58 44.13
C ALA A 51 24.16 -7.23 44.45
N GLY A 52 24.21 -6.31 43.45
CA GLY A 52 23.38 -5.05 43.39
C GLY A 52 23.72 -3.73 44.16
N THR A 53 23.84 -2.61 43.39
CA THR A 53 23.36 -1.19 43.62
C THR A 53 23.94 -0.16 44.67
N ASN A 54 24.22 1.08 44.19
CA ASN A 54 24.02 2.50 44.70
C ASN A 54 24.78 3.23 45.91
N ASN A 55 25.33 4.47 45.69
CA ASN A 55 25.30 5.81 46.45
C ASN A 55 26.57 6.81 46.54
N MET A 56 26.46 8.18 46.53
CA MET A 56 27.49 9.31 46.41
C MET A 56 27.31 10.53 47.36
N GLN A 57 28.38 11.26 47.77
CA GLN A 57 28.62 12.76 47.69
C GLN A 57 29.93 13.11 48.49
N PRO A 58 30.54 14.34 48.53
CA PRO A 58 31.97 14.57 48.26
C PRO A 58 33.07 13.93 49.15
N MET A 59 34.29 13.90 48.58
CA MET A 59 35.65 14.10 49.14
C MET A 59 36.03 13.79 50.61
N ASN A 60 37.15 13.05 50.74
CA ASN A 60 38.41 13.30 51.49
C ASN A 60 39.34 12.08 51.25
N ASP A 61 40.60 11.99 51.68
CA ASP A 61 41.84 12.68 51.25
C ASP A 61 42.96 11.59 51.36
N GLY A 62 44.26 11.92 51.47
CA GLY A 62 45.19 11.08 52.22
C GLY A 62 46.33 10.39 51.45
N LYS A 63 47.05 11.18 50.65
CA LYS A 63 48.49 11.03 50.30
C LYS A 63 49.36 10.04 51.13
N TRP A 64 50.33 9.41 50.43
CA TRP A 64 51.65 8.86 50.91
C TRP A 64 51.67 7.41 51.49
N PRO A 65 52.79 6.62 51.38
CA PRO A 65 54.13 6.92 51.97
C PRO A 65 55.41 6.51 51.18
N PHE A 66 56.57 7.08 51.56
CA PHE A 66 57.92 6.49 51.34
C PHE A 66 58.89 6.76 52.51
N PRO A 67 59.62 5.73 52.98
CA PRO A 67 60.79 5.89 53.85
C PRO A 67 62.09 5.35 53.20
N SER A 68 63.11 6.21 53.05
CA SER A 68 64.47 5.79 52.69
C SER A 68 65.54 6.71 53.30
N GLY A 69 65.50 6.86 54.63
CA GLY A 69 66.52 7.58 55.40
C GLY A 69 66.62 7.05 56.82
N THR A 70 67.82 6.67 57.27
CA THR A 70 68.07 6.15 58.62
C THR A 70 68.11 7.28 59.65
N PRO A 71 67.44 7.16 60.81
CA PRO A 71 67.52 8.17 61.87
C PRO A 71 68.89 8.14 62.57
N GLY A 72 69.54 9.31 62.64
CA GLY A 72 70.74 9.51 63.45
C GLY A 72 70.42 9.77 64.93
N PRO A 73 71.37 9.55 65.86
CA PRO A 73 71.12 9.70 67.30
C PRO A 73 71.09 11.17 67.74
N GLY A 74 69.89 11.71 67.93
CA GLY A 74 69.65 13.07 68.44
C GLY A 74 68.20 13.47 68.18
N GLY A 75 67.35 13.38 69.21
CA GLY A 75 65.90 13.35 69.02
C GLY A 75 65.24 14.69 68.69
N SER A 76 64.42 14.70 67.64
CA SER A 76 63.27 15.60 67.49
C SER A 76 62.26 15.01 66.48
N GLY A 77 61.07 14.61 66.96
CA GLY A 77 60.00 14.00 66.15
C GLY A 77 59.56 12.65 66.71
N GLU A 78 58.44 12.64 67.44
CA GLU A 78 57.90 11.44 68.10
C GLU A 78 56.83 10.71 67.26
N ASP A 79 56.57 9.45 67.63
CA ASP A 79 55.65 8.52 66.96
C ASP A 79 54.18 8.96 67.01
N TRP A 80 53.48 8.84 65.88
CA TRP A 80 52.03 9.05 65.77
C TRP A 80 51.22 7.75 65.92
N THR A 81 51.66 6.83 66.79
CA THR A 81 51.09 5.48 66.90
C THR A 81 49.91 5.35 67.86
N ASN A 82 49.63 6.35 68.72
CA ASN A 82 48.59 6.28 69.75
C ASN A 82 47.99 7.66 70.10
N SER A 83 46.68 7.94 70.06
CA SER A 83 45.64 7.56 69.07
C SER A 83 44.38 8.40 69.33
N PRO A 84 44.08 9.43 68.53
CA PRO A 84 42.68 9.79 68.21
C PRO A 84 42.01 8.60 67.50
N PRO A 85 40.67 8.54 67.39
CA PRO A 85 40.03 7.47 66.64
C PRO A 85 40.43 7.54 65.14
N PRO A 86 40.75 6.41 64.50
CA PRO A 86 40.71 6.32 63.05
C PRO A 86 39.23 6.32 62.58
N PRO A 87 39.02 6.53 61.27
CA PRO A 87 39.02 7.86 60.67
C PRO A 87 37.98 8.79 61.31
N ASN A 88 38.21 10.11 61.29
CA ASN A 88 37.21 11.08 61.75
C ASN A 88 36.86 12.15 60.69
N TYR A 89 35.98 11.72 59.77
CA TYR A 89 34.77 12.46 59.36
C TYR A 89 34.85 14.00 59.35
N SER A 90 34.81 14.59 58.14
CA SER A 90 33.96 15.76 57.97
C SER A 90 32.56 15.30 57.58
N THR A 91 31.57 15.53 58.44
CA THR A 91 30.16 15.17 58.18
C THR A 91 29.47 16.05 57.14
N SER A 92 30.22 16.97 56.50
CA SER A 92 29.76 17.83 55.40
C SER A 92 29.68 17.11 54.06
N THR A 93 30.47 16.05 53.88
CA THR A 93 30.74 15.44 52.57
C THR A 93 30.88 13.93 52.78
N ASN A 94 29.89 13.18 52.28
CA ASN A 94 29.60 11.80 52.68
C ASN A 94 30.54 10.74 52.05
N LEU A 95 31.81 11.04 51.77
CA LEU A 95 32.78 10.09 51.23
C LEU A 95 34.20 10.37 51.74
N TRP A 96 34.97 9.36 52.15
CA TRP A 96 36.41 9.55 52.45
C TRP A 96 37.25 8.27 52.29
N ILE A 97 38.55 8.45 51.99
CA ILE A 97 39.51 7.38 51.71
C ILE A 97 40.44 7.11 52.90
N GLN A 98 40.95 5.87 53.01
CA GLN A 98 41.93 5.39 54.00
C GLN A 98 42.83 4.33 53.34
N LEU A 99 44.17 4.43 53.41
CA LEU A 99 45.04 3.33 52.93
C LEU A 99 45.10 2.15 53.91
N LEU A 100 45.23 0.94 53.35
CA LEU A 100 45.60 -0.30 54.00
C LEU A 100 46.84 -0.90 53.33
N TRP A 101 47.85 -1.25 54.14
CA TRP A 101 49.06 -1.97 53.72
C TRP A 101 49.22 -3.23 54.58
N PRO A 102 48.69 -4.39 54.16
CA PRO A 102 48.95 -5.65 54.85
C PRO A 102 50.41 -6.08 54.64
N THR A 103 51.08 -6.62 55.67
CA THR A 103 52.53 -6.87 55.67
C THR A 103 53.05 -7.87 54.62
N ASN A 104 52.16 -8.51 53.85
CA ASN A 104 52.49 -9.44 52.76
C ASN A 104 51.51 -9.32 51.56
N ALA A 105 50.92 -8.13 51.29
CA ALA A 105 50.01 -7.92 50.16
C ALA A 105 50.16 -6.53 49.52
N GLU A 106 49.57 -6.34 48.33
CA GLU A 106 49.53 -5.06 47.61
C GLU A 106 48.80 -3.96 48.43
N PRO A 107 49.11 -2.67 48.18
CA PRO A 107 48.37 -1.54 48.74
C PRO A 107 46.86 -1.54 48.40
N SER A 108 46.05 -0.95 49.28
CA SER A 108 44.61 -0.78 49.07
C SER A 108 44.07 0.50 49.70
N LEU A 109 42.90 0.96 49.26
CA LEU A 109 42.17 2.16 49.68
C LEU A 109 40.77 1.78 50.19
N ILE A 110 40.53 1.79 51.51
CA ILE A 110 39.17 1.73 52.05
C ILE A 110 38.47 3.06 51.77
N LEU A 111 37.29 3.02 51.15
CA LEU A 111 36.54 4.19 50.74
C LEU A 111 35.14 4.22 51.35
N HIS A 112 35.06 4.93 52.46
CA HIS A 112 33.91 5.06 53.33
C HIS A 112 32.87 5.98 52.70
N ASN A 113 31.58 5.63 52.79
CA ASN A 113 30.48 6.45 52.30
C ASN A 113 29.31 6.47 53.31
N THR A 114 28.65 7.63 53.43
CA THR A 114 27.49 7.85 54.31
C THR A 114 26.27 8.45 53.60
N SER A 115 26.26 8.47 52.28
CA SER A 115 25.29 9.17 51.46
C SER A 115 24.18 8.26 50.94
N ASN A 116 23.02 8.84 50.61
CA ASN A 116 21.83 8.10 50.20
C ASN A 116 21.41 8.37 48.73
N ARG A 117 21.31 7.29 47.93
CA ARG A 117 20.68 7.11 46.59
C ARG A 117 21.32 7.77 45.35
N VAL A 118 22.43 7.17 44.84
CA VAL A 118 23.46 7.81 43.96
C VAL A 118 24.59 6.81 43.38
N PRO A 119 25.70 7.17 42.63
CA PRO A 119 26.96 6.40 42.20
C PRO A 119 28.36 6.66 42.90
N TYR A 120 29.59 6.85 42.27
CA TYR A 120 30.95 7.20 42.91
C TYR A 120 32.29 7.30 42.04
N GLU A 121 32.83 8.42 41.53
CA GLU A 121 34.17 8.48 40.81
C GLU A 121 35.45 8.40 41.72
N ILE A 122 36.57 7.83 41.21
CA ILE A 122 37.96 7.94 41.78
C ILE A 122 38.97 8.31 40.70
N LEU A 123 39.96 9.11 41.09
CA LEU A 123 41.05 9.59 40.26
C LEU A 123 42.40 9.17 40.84
N GLY A 124 43.40 8.87 40.00
CA GLY A 124 44.76 8.53 40.47
C GLY A 124 45.90 8.81 39.49
N SER A 125 47.06 9.22 39.99
CA SER A 125 48.20 9.70 39.18
C SER A 125 49.58 9.43 39.82
N PRO A 126 50.64 9.18 39.01
CA PRO A 126 52.02 9.10 39.50
C PRO A 126 52.63 10.48 39.85
N LYS A 127 51.87 11.59 39.74
CA LYS A 127 52.35 12.95 40.05
C LYS A 127 51.35 13.69 40.95
N ALA A 128 51.74 13.98 42.19
CA ALA A 128 50.96 14.68 43.22
C ALA A 128 50.39 16.04 42.78
N ASN A 129 51.11 16.63 41.82
CA ASN A 129 51.02 17.97 41.31
C ASN A 129 50.70 17.99 39.79
N ALA A 130 50.16 16.90 39.26
CA ALA A 130 49.43 16.89 37.98
C ALA A 130 47.94 17.26 38.18
N PRO A 131 47.22 17.74 37.15
CA PRO A 131 45.79 18.05 37.24
C PRO A 131 44.90 16.81 37.33
N ARG A 132 43.80 16.84 38.12
CA ARG A 132 42.83 15.74 38.32
C ARG A 132 42.29 15.10 37.03
N THR A 133 42.24 15.82 35.90
CA THR A 133 41.82 15.29 34.59
C THR A 133 42.92 14.54 33.82
N ASN A 134 44.18 14.75 34.21
CA ASN A 134 45.36 13.97 33.79
C ASN A 134 45.76 12.94 34.88
N TRP A 135 44.99 12.86 35.96
CA TRP A 135 44.91 11.65 36.74
C TRP A 135 43.97 10.74 35.96
N THR A 136 44.33 9.47 35.81
CA THR A 136 43.39 8.50 35.22
C THR A 136 42.14 8.49 36.11
N CYS A 137 40.94 8.35 35.55
CA CYS A 137 39.82 7.85 36.34
C CYS A 137 40.08 6.36 36.65
N TRP A 138 40.34 6.04 37.92
CA TRP A 138 40.60 4.67 38.39
C TRP A 138 39.30 3.87 38.55
N GLY A 139 38.14 4.52 38.45
CA GLY A 139 36.83 3.87 38.29
C GLY A 139 35.68 4.74 38.75
N ILE A 140 34.46 4.19 38.70
CA ILE A 140 33.25 4.80 39.23
C ILE A 140 32.39 3.74 39.96
N TRP A 141 32.34 3.77 41.31
CA TRP A 141 31.53 2.88 42.17
C TRP A 141 30.13 3.46 42.40
N LEU A 142 29.53 3.06 43.51
CA LEU A 142 28.21 3.30 44.08
C LEU A 142 28.34 2.85 45.58
N GLY A 143 27.95 3.60 46.63
CA GLY A 143 28.06 3.18 48.06
C GLY A 143 27.26 3.95 49.15
N SER A 144 26.61 3.22 50.07
CA SER A 144 25.38 3.60 50.82
C SER A 144 25.55 4.20 52.23
N PRO A 145 24.45 4.63 52.94
CA PRO A 145 24.55 5.23 54.27
C PRO A 145 25.19 4.30 55.30
N GLY A 146 26.47 4.53 55.60
CA GLY A 146 27.23 3.84 56.65
C GLY A 146 27.99 2.60 56.16
N THR A 147 28.51 2.62 54.93
CA THR A 147 29.25 1.48 54.35
C THR A 147 30.55 1.89 53.67
N ASN A 148 31.57 1.02 53.76
CA ASN A 148 32.95 1.35 53.34
C ASN A 148 33.48 0.32 52.33
N THR A 149 34.09 0.82 51.25
CA THR A 149 34.39 0.06 50.02
C THR A 149 35.90 -0.01 49.79
N THR A 150 36.53 -1.17 50.00
CA THR A 150 37.98 -1.31 49.84
C THR A 150 38.40 -1.61 48.41
N ILE A 151 39.38 -0.86 47.90
CA ILE A 151 39.82 -0.84 46.51
C ILE A 151 41.33 -1.11 46.45
N PRO A 152 41.78 -2.29 46.00
CA PRO A 152 43.21 -2.59 45.84
C PRO A 152 43.82 -1.79 44.69
N ILE A 153 45.09 -1.38 44.84
CA ILE A 153 45.76 -0.45 43.92
C ILE A 153 47.22 -0.88 43.65
N SER A 154 47.50 -1.36 42.45
CA SER A 154 48.86 -1.77 42.05
C SER A 154 49.61 -0.64 41.34
N LEU A 155 50.84 -0.36 41.77
CA LEU A 155 51.60 0.85 41.39
C LEU A 155 52.63 0.59 40.26
N GLY A 156 52.88 -0.68 39.94
CA GLY A 156 53.92 -1.10 39.00
C GLY A 156 55.33 -0.78 39.52
N THR A 157 56.20 -0.30 38.65
CA THR A 157 57.55 0.18 39.03
C THR A 157 57.55 1.60 39.61
N ASN A 158 56.40 2.28 39.65
CA ASN A 158 56.30 3.60 40.26
C ASN A 158 56.27 3.43 41.77
N THR A 159 57.25 3.99 42.45
CA THR A 159 57.18 4.18 43.89
C THR A 159 56.02 5.12 44.22
N VAL A 160 56.08 6.37 43.77
CA VAL A 160 55.17 7.42 44.22
C VAL A 160 53.89 7.48 43.39
N TYR A 161 52.73 7.43 44.06
CA TYR A 161 51.39 7.51 43.46
C TYR A 161 50.41 8.26 44.39
N PHE A 162 49.33 8.78 43.79
CA PHE A 162 48.37 9.69 44.43
C PHE A 162 46.93 9.35 44.01
N PHE A 163 45.97 9.51 44.93
CA PHE A 163 44.59 9.02 44.80
C PHE A 163 43.58 10.00 45.42
N ASP A 164 42.35 10.04 44.89
CA ASP A 164 41.29 11.00 45.24
C ASP A 164 39.89 10.52 44.77
N ALA A 165 38.78 11.07 45.28
CA ALA A 165 37.41 10.58 45.00
C ALA A 165 36.34 11.69 44.75
N CYS A 166 35.25 11.37 44.02
CA CYS A 166 34.38 12.32 43.27
C CYS A 166 32.95 11.80 42.91
N ILE A 167 31.94 12.66 42.62
CA ILE A 167 30.48 12.39 42.92
C ILE A 167 29.40 13.53 42.67
N TRP A 168 28.18 13.61 42.00
CA TRP A 168 27.19 13.00 40.99
C TRP A 168 25.95 12.02 41.30
N ASN A 169 25.14 11.44 40.34
CA ASN A 169 23.89 10.60 40.57
C ASN A 169 23.33 9.59 39.44
N PHE A 170 22.77 8.36 39.74
CA PHE A 170 22.03 7.31 38.90
C PHE A 170 21.11 6.30 39.67
N GLY A 171 20.09 5.73 39.01
CA GLY A 171 19.36 4.49 39.41
C GLY A 171 18.26 4.67 40.48
N ALA A 172 18.37 5.74 41.25
CA ALA A 172 17.23 6.46 41.76
C ALA A 172 17.62 7.95 41.83
N PHE A 173 17.04 8.77 40.95
CA PHE A 173 16.68 10.13 41.31
C PHE A 173 15.23 10.04 41.81
N PRO A 174 14.97 9.85 43.13
CA PRO A 174 13.62 9.59 43.63
C PRO A 174 12.82 10.89 43.75
N ASN A 175 12.44 11.48 42.61
CA ASN A 175 11.51 12.63 42.46
C ASN A 175 11.83 13.91 43.27
N GLU A 176 13.03 14.04 43.84
CA GLU A 176 13.48 15.24 44.55
C GLU A 176 14.73 15.81 43.85
N GLY A 177 14.63 17.08 43.44
CA GLY A 177 15.40 17.64 42.32
C GLY A 177 16.92 17.67 42.52
N ALA A 178 17.64 17.08 41.55
CA ALA A 178 19.03 17.41 41.28
C ALA A 178 19.10 18.59 40.30
N ALA A 179 20.20 19.35 40.33
CA ALA A 179 20.47 20.37 39.31
C ALA A 179 20.73 19.71 37.94
N ASP A 180 20.41 20.42 36.85
CA ASP A 180 20.56 19.92 35.48
C ASP A 180 21.94 19.33 35.21
N GLY A 181 21.94 18.20 34.51
CA GLY A 181 22.94 18.00 33.48
C GLY A 181 24.32 17.57 33.94
N GLN A 182 24.46 16.27 34.22
CA GLN A 182 25.66 15.54 33.79
C GLN A 182 25.22 14.20 33.19
N ILE A 183 25.52 14.02 31.90
CA ILE A 183 25.22 12.79 31.16
C ILE A 183 26.52 12.02 30.97
N LEU A 184 26.58 10.84 31.57
CA LEU A 184 27.66 9.88 31.36
C LEU A 184 27.38 9.08 30.08
N LEU A 185 28.38 9.05 29.20
CA LEU A 185 28.47 8.06 28.14
C LEU A 185 29.46 6.96 28.53
N VAL A 186 29.00 5.71 28.52
CA VAL A 186 29.83 4.50 28.56
C VAL A 186 30.13 4.08 27.13
N LEU A 187 31.37 3.70 26.80
CA LEU A 187 31.87 3.67 25.42
C LEU A 187 32.66 2.39 25.11
N ALA A 188 32.37 1.78 23.95
CA ALA A 188 32.89 0.46 23.53
C ALA A 188 34.39 0.42 23.17
N SER A 189 35.05 1.57 23.02
CA SER A 189 36.44 1.65 22.56
C SER A 189 37.13 2.91 23.03
N ASN A 190 38.44 3.02 22.80
CA ASN A 190 39.25 4.20 23.11
C ASN A 190 39.14 5.34 22.07
N ASN A 191 38.27 5.22 21.05
CA ASN A 191 38.10 6.24 20.01
C ASN A 191 37.52 7.55 20.59
N PRO A 192 37.84 8.73 20.03
CA PRO A 192 37.16 9.97 20.41
C PRO A 192 35.67 9.90 20.03
N VAL A 193 34.79 10.30 20.95
CA VAL A 193 33.37 10.53 20.65
C VAL A 193 33.25 11.90 20.01
N VAL A 194 32.55 11.98 18.88
CA VAL A 194 32.18 13.25 18.24
C VAL A 194 30.66 13.27 18.14
N ALA A 195 30.02 14.07 18.98
CA ALA A 195 28.56 14.20 19.01
C ALA A 195 28.12 15.44 18.22
N MET A 196 26.92 15.39 17.66
CA MET A 196 26.22 16.59 17.17
C MET A 196 25.42 17.16 18.35
N LEU A 197 25.93 18.26 18.93
CA LEU A 197 25.30 19.00 20.02
C LEU A 197 24.64 20.25 19.45
N ASN A 198 23.32 20.42 19.62
CA ASN A 198 22.56 21.57 19.12
C ASN A 198 22.82 21.87 17.62
N GLY A 199 22.99 20.84 16.79
CA GLY A 199 23.31 20.97 15.37
C GLY A 199 24.78 21.27 15.03
N VAL A 200 25.70 21.23 16.02
CA VAL A 200 27.14 21.50 15.84
C VAL A 200 27.97 20.28 16.25
N SER A 201 28.95 19.91 15.42
CA SER A 201 29.85 18.78 15.69
C SER A 201 30.86 19.14 16.79
N ASN A 202 30.89 18.34 17.85
CA ASN A 202 31.71 18.56 19.04
C ASN A 202 32.40 17.25 19.48
N THR A 203 33.73 17.29 19.62
CA THR A 203 34.48 16.18 20.22
C THR A 203 34.27 16.18 21.74
N ILE A 204 33.64 15.15 22.28
CA ILE A 204 33.34 15.05 23.70
C ILE A 204 34.62 14.62 24.46
N PRO A 205 35.08 15.39 25.46
CA PRO A 205 36.29 15.07 26.20
C PRO A 205 36.09 13.81 27.06
N ARG A 206 37.14 12.99 27.14
CA ARG A 206 37.15 11.72 27.86
C ARG A 206 38.02 11.83 29.10
N PHE A 207 37.48 11.43 30.25
CA PHE A 207 38.18 11.42 31.53
C PHE A 207 38.68 10.00 31.92
N SER A 208 38.26 8.97 31.16
CA SER A 208 38.77 7.60 31.24
C SER A 208 38.88 6.99 29.83
N SER A 209 39.48 5.80 29.71
CA SER A 209 39.51 5.05 28.44
C SER A 209 38.14 4.62 27.93
N ASN A 210 37.13 4.55 28.81
CA ASN A 210 35.81 3.96 28.56
C ASN A 210 34.65 4.93 28.84
N TYR A 211 34.92 6.12 29.39
CA TYR A 211 33.90 7.10 29.78
C TYR A 211 34.12 8.48 29.15
N ALA A 212 33.03 9.17 28.87
CA ALA A 212 33.00 10.59 28.52
C ALA A 212 31.85 11.27 29.28
N LEU A 213 32.00 12.56 29.58
CA LEU A 213 30.99 13.36 30.27
C LEU A 213 30.46 14.42 29.32
N ILE A 214 29.15 14.63 29.37
CA ILE A 214 28.46 15.70 28.65
C ILE A 214 27.81 16.61 29.70
N ASP A 215 28.26 17.87 29.72
CA ASP A 215 27.74 18.96 30.56
C ASP A 215 26.79 19.83 29.71
N PRO A 216 25.48 19.89 30.02
CA PRO A 216 24.49 20.83 29.46
C PRO A 216 24.73 22.30 29.87
N PRO A 217 23.92 23.28 29.40
CA PRO A 217 22.65 23.16 28.68
C PRO A 217 22.81 22.69 27.23
N ILE A 218 22.14 21.59 26.89
CA ILE A 218 22.08 20.99 25.56
C ILE A 218 20.62 20.66 25.30
N TYR A 219 20.13 21.00 24.11
CA TYR A 219 18.74 20.80 23.69
C TYR A 219 18.60 19.66 22.69
N SER A 220 19.63 19.41 21.88
CA SER A 220 19.73 18.26 21.00
C SER A 220 21.07 17.56 21.17
N LEU A 221 21.03 16.28 21.52
CA LEU A 221 22.18 15.38 21.61
C LEU A 221 22.01 14.26 20.58
N ASN A 222 22.82 14.30 19.52
CA ASN A 222 22.84 13.28 18.48
C ASN A 222 24.20 12.54 18.49
N LEU A 223 24.13 11.24 18.74
CA LEU A 223 25.22 10.27 18.81
C LEU A 223 25.05 9.14 17.76
N GLY A 224 24.06 9.28 16.87
CA GLY A 224 23.66 8.30 15.85
C GLY A 224 22.27 8.62 15.30
N TYR A 225 22.16 8.88 13.99
CA TYR A 225 20.90 9.14 13.28
C TYR A 225 21.11 9.07 11.75
N ASP A 226 20.18 8.50 10.98
CA ASP A 226 20.23 8.60 9.51
C ASP A 226 18.88 8.76 8.77
N ALA A 227 17.76 8.79 9.51
CA ALA A 227 16.39 8.89 8.99
C ALA A 227 15.93 7.73 8.07
N SER A 228 16.64 6.60 8.02
CA SER A 228 16.30 5.50 7.09
C SER A 228 15.10 4.65 7.51
N ASP A 229 14.61 4.81 8.74
CA ASP A 229 13.31 4.34 9.27
C ASP A 229 12.12 5.27 8.91
N SER A 230 12.36 6.26 8.04
CA SER A 230 11.54 7.48 7.82
C SER A 230 11.67 8.58 8.88
N GLY A 231 12.43 8.34 9.96
CA GLY A 231 12.87 9.33 10.95
C GLY A 231 11.75 10.10 11.64
N ASN A 232 12.04 11.35 11.99
CA ASN A 232 11.01 12.34 12.31
C ASN A 232 10.67 13.12 11.03
N SER A 233 9.67 12.61 10.29
CA SER A 233 9.18 13.19 9.02
C SER A 233 8.71 14.64 9.13
N ASN A 234 8.29 15.07 10.33
CA ASN A 234 7.86 16.43 10.62
C ASN A 234 9.03 17.38 10.96
N ASN A 235 10.25 16.86 11.19
CA ASN A 235 11.40 17.63 11.66
C ASN A 235 12.69 17.34 10.88
N SER A 236 12.82 17.94 9.69
CA SER A 236 13.97 17.82 8.80
C SER A 236 15.27 18.52 9.29
N THR A 237 15.39 18.83 10.58
CA THR A 237 16.53 19.56 11.16
C THR A 237 17.66 18.66 11.69
N TYR A 238 17.39 17.38 11.94
CA TYR A 238 18.41 16.45 12.42
C TYR A 238 19.44 16.12 11.35
N THR A 239 20.72 16.32 11.67
CA THR A 239 21.83 15.98 10.76
C THR A 239 22.16 14.50 10.84
N ASN A 240 22.22 13.81 9.69
CA ASN A 240 22.68 12.41 9.64
C ASN A 240 24.09 12.28 10.23
N TRP A 241 24.25 11.34 11.16
CA TRP A 241 25.46 11.17 11.97
C TRP A 241 25.69 9.69 12.31
N GLY A 242 26.93 9.23 12.17
CA GLY A 242 27.28 7.83 12.47
C GLY A 242 27.29 7.51 13.97
N PRO A 243 27.07 6.24 14.35
CA PRO A 243 27.08 5.82 15.75
C PRO A 243 28.44 6.05 16.41
N GLN A 244 28.43 6.54 17.65
CA GLN A 244 29.64 6.90 18.41
C GLN A 244 30.17 5.78 19.33
N GLY A 245 29.61 4.57 19.24
CA GLY A 245 30.04 3.41 20.03
C GLY A 245 29.60 3.47 21.48
N VAL A 246 28.47 4.11 21.78
CA VAL A 246 27.91 4.27 23.12
C VAL A 246 27.28 2.95 23.60
N GLN A 247 27.74 2.44 24.74
CA GLN A 247 27.25 1.20 25.38
C GLN A 247 26.24 1.44 26.51
N GLY A 248 26.13 2.67 26.98
CA GLY A 248 25.07 3.08 27.91
C GLY A 248 25.07 4.59 28.10
N LEU A 249 23.88 5.16 28.20
CA LEU A 249 23.65 6.55 28.54
C LEU A 249 22.98 6.61 29.91
N TYR A 250 23.58 7.38 30.82
CA TYR A 250 23.12 7.49 32.20
C TYR A 250 23.18 8.95 32.66
N GLY A 251 22.10 9.44 33.28
CA GLY A 251 22.06 10.78 33.86
C GLY A 251 20.64 11.33 33.96
N PHE A 252 20.57 12.63 34.24
CA PHE A 252 19.34 13.42 34.19
C PHE A 252 19.63 14.70 33.40
N SER A 253 18.66 15.16 32.61
CA SER A 253 18.67 16.51 32.05
C SER A 253 17.28 17.11 32.04
N ASP A 254 17.19 18.39 32.40
CA ASP A 254 15.99 19.21 32.23
C ASP A 254 16.02 20.12 30.99
N THR A 255 17.11 20.06 30.20
CA THR A 255 17.30 20.85 28.97
C THR A 255 17.20 20.06 27.66
N ILE A 256 17.53 18.76 27.61
CA ILE A 256 17.47 17.99 26.35
C ILE A 256 16.02 17.77 25.91
N THR A 257 15.70 18.27 24.71
CA THR A 257 14.43 18.01 24.02
C THR A 257 14.55 16.92 22.95
N ASN A 258 15.74 16.69 22.38
CA ASN A 258 15.96 15.68 21.32
C ASN A 258 17.17 14.79 21.65
N LEU A 259 16.98 13.47 21.69
CA LEU A 259 18.03 12.50 21.98
C LEU A 259 18.10 11.42 20.88
N LEU A 260 19.13 11.48 20.03
CA LEU A 260 19.33 10.57 18.91
C LEU A 260 20.54 9.65 19.17
N LEU A 261 20.32 8.34 19.11
CA LEU A 261 21.18 7.28 19.64
C LEU A 261 21.34 6.08 18.69
N SER A 262 20.68 6.11 17.53
CA SER A 262 20.50 4.94 16.67
C SER A 262 21.81 4.30 16.20
N TYR A 263 21.79 2.99 15.96
CA TYR A 263 22.95 2.13 15.67
C TYR A 263 24.05 2.04 16.76
N ASN A 264 23.89 2.61 17.95
CA ASN A 264 24.89 2.44 19.01
C ASN A 264 24.77 1.07 19.71
N PRO A 265 25.88 0.49 20.21
CA PRO A 265 25.89 -0.77 20.97
C PRO A 265 25.36 -0.59 22.41
N LEU A 266 24.30 0.20 22.58
CA LEU A 266 23.68 0.50 23.86
C LEU A 266 23.16 -0.79 24.49
N THR A 267 23.50 -1.03 25.75
CA THR A 267 23.00 -2.18 26.52
C THR A 267 21.80 -1.82 27.41
N ASN A 268 21.72 -0.53 27.79
CA ASN A 268 20.73 0.02 28.70
C ASN A 268 20.50 1.51 28.39
N LEU A 269 19.25 1.95 28.47
CA LEU A 269 18.81 3.34 28.28
C LEU A 269 17.86 3.73 29.43
N SER A 270 18.13 4.85 30.10
CA SER A 270 17.24 5.36 31.15
C SER A 270 17.11 6.88 31.06
N VAL A 271 16.00 7.33 30.47
CA VAL A 271 15.60 8.75 30.38
C VAL A 271 14.32 9.05 31.15
N GLY A 272 13.68 8.04 31.75
CA GLY A 272 12.46 8.25 32.52
C GLY A 272 12.59 9.35 33.58
N GLY A 273 11.63 10.27 33.60
CA GLY A 273 11.62 11.47 34.43
C GLY A 273 12.21 12.73 33.76
N TRP A 274 12.78 12.67 32.55
CA TRP A 274 13.35 13.85 31.89
C TRP A 274 12.24 14.83 31.46
N PRO A 275 12.16 16.05 32.05
CA PRO A 275 10.96 16.89 31.94
C PRO A 275 10.83 17.64 30.61
N ALA A 276 11.89 17.72 29.81
CA ALA A 276 11.91 18.46 28.53
C ALA A 276 12.01 17.56 27.29
N LEU A 277 12.22 16.25 27.45
CA LEU A 277 12.43 15.34 26.32
C LEU A 277 11.18 15.25 25.45
N GLN A 278 11.33 15.50 24.15
CA GLN A 278 10.26 15.57 23.13
C GLN A 278 10.41 14.49 22.05
N ASP A 279 11.63 14.24 21.58
CA ASP A 279 11.93 13.18 20.61
C ASP A 279 13.06 12.27 21.13
N LEU A 280 12.77 10.97 21.21
CA LEU A 280 13.72 9.91 21.55
C LEU A 280 13.88 8.97 20.36
N GLU A 281 15.09 8.91 19.82
CA GLU A 281 15.42 8.18 18.60
C GLU A 281 16.54 7.18 18.88
N CYS A 282 16.22 5.89 18.94
CA CYS A 282 17.14 4.84 19.36
C CYS A 282 16.91 3.54 18.56
N TRP A 283 16.76 3.67 17.24
CA TRP A 283 16.58 2.57 16.31
C TRP A 283 17.84 1.69 16.17
N TRP A 284 17.64 0.38 15.93
CA TRP A 284 18.69 -0.59 15.58
C TRP A 284 19.86 -0.69 16.59
N CYS A 285 19.63 -0.37 17.87
CA CYS A 285 20.60 -0.59 18.93
C CYS A 285 20.52 -2.05 19.39
N LEU A 286 21.06 -2.96 18.56
CA LEU A 286 20.91 -4.41 18.71
C LEU A 286 21.41 -5.01 20.04
N ASP A 287 22.18 -4.28 20.86
CA ASP A 287 22.59 -4.72 22.19
C ASP A 287 21.60 -4.30 23.30
N LEU A 288 20.56 -3.51 22.99
CA LEU A 288 19.71 -2.84 23.99
C LEU A 288 18.75 -3.82 24.65
N LEU A 289 18.99 -4.12 25.93
CA LEU A 289 18.21 -5.08 26.70
C LEU A 289 17.12 -4.42 27.56
N HIS A 290 17.34 -3.15 27.92
CA HIS A 290 16.53 -2.41 28.89
C HIS A 290 16.35 -0.95 28.46
N ALA A 291 15.11 -0.48 28.50
CA ALA A 291 14.75 0.92 28.28
C ALA A 291 13.77 1.38 29.38
N ASN A 292 14.10 2.46 30.08
CA ASN A 292 13.19 3.18 30.97
C ASN A 292 12.92 4.57 30.39
N VAL A 293 11.68 4.80 29.99
CA VAL A 293 11.21 6.05 29.35
C VAL A 293 10.07 6.73 30.11
N THR A 294 9.57 6.10 31.18
CA THR A 294 8.39 6.54 31.95
C THR A 294 8.49 7.97 32.49
N ASN A 295 7.35 8.66 32.60
CA ASN A 295 7.23 10.00 33.19
C ASN A 295 8.08 11.07 32.49
N CYS A 296 8.12 11.08 31.16
CA CYS A 296 8.64 12.16 30.33
C CYS A 296 7.47 13.04 29.83
N PRO A 297 7.01 14.05 30.60
CA PRO A 297 5.75 14.77 30.36
C PRO A 297 5.76 15.71 29.13
N GLN A 298 6.83 15.74 28.34
CA GLN A 298 6.93 16.47 27.08
C GLN A 298 7.17 15.54 25.88
N LEU A 299 7.20 14.21 26.08
CA LEU A 299 7.55 13.25 25.03
C LEU A 299 6.44 13.17 23.98
N ILE A 300 6.79 13.53 22.74
CA ILE A 300 5.90 13.58 21.56
C ILE A 300 6.19 12.39 20.63
N ARG A 301 7.47 12.07 20.41
CA ARG A 301 7.92 10.95 19.57
C ARG A 301 8.89 10.04 20.33
N ILE A 302 8.73 8.74 20.12
CA ILE A 302 9.69 7.72 20.57
C ILE A 302 9.85 6.64 19.50
N CYS A 303 11.09 6.39 19.10
CA CYS A 303 11.51 5.25 18.28
C CYS A 303 12.50 4.35 19.07
N LEU A 304 12.04 3.15 19.41
CA LEU A 304 12.81 2.03 19.94
C LEU A 304 12.74 0.81 18.99
N GLU A 305 12.52 1.01 17.70
CA GLU A 305 12.35 -0.07 16.72
C GLU A 305 13.65 -0.90 16.52
N SER A 306 13.51 -2.18 16.18
CA SER A 306 14.62 -3.11 15.88
C SER A 306 15.66 -3.25 16.99
N ASN A 307 15.23 -3.18 18.25
CA ASN A 307 16.06 -3.41 19.44
C ASN A 307 15.89 -4.83 20.01
N ASN A 308 16.61 -5.14 21.09
CA ASN A 308 16.66 -6.46 21.72
C ASN A 308 16.03 -6.48 23.13
N ILE A 309 15.10 -5.55 23.42
CA ILE A 309 14.56 -5.27 24.76
C ILE A 309 13.95 -6.55 25.35
N GLN A 310 14.27 -6.84 26.62
CA GLN A 310 13.85 -8.06 27.33
C GLN A 310 13.03 -7.77 28.59
N SER A 311 13.24 -6.61 29.20
CA SER A 311 12.37 -6.12 30.27
C SER A 311 10.97 -5.75 29.74
N MET A 312 10.07 -5.49 30.69
CA MET A 312 8.88 -4.68 30.42
C MET A 312 9.30 -3.34 29.82
N LEU A 313 8.58 -2.88 28.81
CA LEU A 313 8.58 -1.48 28.36
C LEU A 313 7.36 -0.81 28.96
N ASP A 314 7.56 0.25 29.75
CA ASP A 314 6.49 0.99 30.44
C ASP A 314 6.45 2.42 29.90
N LEU A 315 5.24 2.88 29.55
CA LEU A 315 4.92 4.19 28.98
C LEU A 315 4.05 5.02 29.94
N THR A 316 4.06 4.67 31.24
CA THR A 316 3.30 5.36 32.27
C THR A 316 3.84 6.77 32.52
N GLY A 317 2.99 7.77 32.28
CA GLY A 317 3.29 9.20 32.46
C GLY A 317 3.53 9.95 31.15
N ASP A 318 3.64 9.25 30.01
CA ASP A 318 4.09 9.80 28.73
C ASP A 318 2.90 10.25 27.84
N THR A 319 1.94 10.96 28.45
CA THR A 319 0.59 11.15 27.88
C THR A 319 0.49 12.10 26.69
N ASN A 320 1.59 12.78 26.31
CA ASN A 320 1.65 13.70 25.17
C ASN A 320 2.25 13.04 23.91
N LEU A 321 2.44 11.71 23.92
CA LEU A 321 2.93 10.97 22.76
C LEU A 321 1.95 11.09 21.57
N GLU A 322 2.49 11.56 20.45
CA GLU A 322 1.85 11.58 19.12
C GLU A 322 2.28 10.38 18.27
N GLN A 323 3.55 9.98 18.36
CA GLN A 323 4.13 8.86 17.61
C GLN A 323 4.83 7.85 18.54
N LEU A 324 4.41 6.60 18.46
CA LEU A 324 4.95 5.48 19.24
C LEU A 324 5.46 4.38 18.31
N ARG A 325 6.78 4.24 18.22
CA ARG A 325 7.51 3.30 17.36
C ARG A 325 8.36 2.35 18.21
N ILE A 326 7.90 1.12 18.38
CA ILE A 326 8.47 0.12 19.32
C ILE A 326 8.54 -1.29 18.72
N ALA A 327 8.37 -1.41 17.41
CA ALA A 327 8.31 -2.66 16.68
C ALA A 327 9.60 -3.49 16.70
N SER A 328 9.46 -4.77 16.37
CA SER A 328 10.54 -5.76 16.26
C SER A 328 11.34 -6.02 17.55
N ASN A 329 10.82 -5.66 18.72
CA ASN A 329 11.37 -6.04 20.02
C ASN A 329 10.87 -7.45 20.43
N TYR A 330 11.22 -8.46 19.62
CA TYR A 330 10.78 -9.86 19.72
C TYR A 330 11.11 -10.61 21.03
N LYS A 331 11.70 -9.94 22.04
CA LYS A 331 11.97 -10.45 23.39
C LYS A 331 11.26 -9.67 24.50
N CYS A 332 10.58 -8.57 24.19
CA CYS A 332 10.02 -7.67 25.19
C CYS A 332 8.94 -8.40 25.99
N SER A 333 9.11 -8.48 27.32
CA SER A 333 8.28 -9.36 28.15
C SER A 333 6.86 -8.82 28.38
N ASN A 334 6.65 -7.51 28.27
CA ASN A 334 5.34 -6.87 28.15
C ASN A 334 5.50 -5.41 27.72
N ILE A 335 4.47 -4.83 27.10
CA ILE A 335 4.37 -3.38 26.87
C ILE A 335 3.20 -2.83 27.70
N VAL A 336 3.48 -1.87 28.59
CA VAL A 336 2.49 -1.27 29.49
C VAL A 336 2.10 0.11 28.96
N PHE A 337 0.90 0.16 28.38
CA PHE A 337 0.18 1.40 28.09
C PHE A 337 -0.53 1.85 29.37
N GLY A 338 -0.15 3.02 29.90
CA GLY A 338 -0.61 3.50 31.20
C GLY A 338 -2.02 4.11 31.20
N ALA A 339 -2.10 5.41 30.88
CA ALA A 339 -3.36 6.15 30.75
C ALA A 339 -3.81 6.20 29.28
N THR A 340 -4.88 6.94 28.99
CA THR A 340 -5.22 7.36 27.62
C THR A 340 -4.11 8.26 27.08
N PHE A 341 -3.72 8.06 25.82
CA PHE A 341 -2.81 8.91 25.06
C PHE A 341 -3.65 9.68 24.04
N PRO A 342 -4.21 10.86 24.39
CA PRO A 342 -5.22 11.53 23.59
C PRO A 342 -4.72 11.99 22.21
N GLN A 343 -3.41 12.16 22.03
CA GLN A 343 -2.80 12.69 20.82
C GLN A 343 -2.12 11.62 19.94
N LEU A 344 -2.12 10.34 20.37
CA LEU A 344 -1.37 9.29 19.67
C LEU A 344 -2.04 8.93 18.34
N TRP A 345 -1.48 9.44 17.25
CA TRP A 345 -1.97 9.19 15.90
C TRP A 345 -1.22 8.05 15.19
N HIS A 346 0.02 7.73 15.58
CA HIS A 346 0.81 6.64 14.99
C HIS A 346 1.22 5.60 16.05
N LEU A 347 0.75 4.36 15.88
CA LEU A 347 1.11 3.20 16.72
C LEU A 347 1.79 2.12 15.87
N CYS A 348 3.11 2.09 15.90
CA CYS A 348 3.94 1.03 15.32
C CYS A 348 4.49 0.12 16.43
N ALA A 349 3.89 -1.06 16.59
CA ALA A 349 4.30 -2.06 17.58
C ALA A 349 4.28 -3.51 17.03
N HIS A 350 4.43 -3.66 15.71
CA HIS A 350 4.52 -4.95 15.02
C HIS A 350 5.71 -5.83 15.44
N ASN A 351 5.67 -7.13 15.13
CA ASN A 351 6.69 -8.14 15.46
C ASN A 351 7.09 -8.19 16.96
N ASN A 352 6.16 -7.87 17.87
CA ASN A 352 6.34 -7.93 19.33
C ASN A 352 5.51 -9.07 19.96
N PRO A 353 6.01 -9.78 20.99
CA PRO A 353 5.32 -10.92 21.58
C PRO A 353 4.31 -10.46 22.65
N LEU A 354 3.33 -9.65 22.26
CA LEU A 354 2.35 -9.06 23.18
C LEU A 354 1.44 -10.16 23.76
N ALA A 355 1.54 -10.36 25.08
CA ALA A 355 0.80 -11.43 25.79
C ALA A 355 -0.72 -11.19 25.91
N THR A 356 -1.19 -9.99 25.53
CA THR A 356 -2.59 -9.56 25.56
C THR A 356 -2.88 -8.65 24.38
N ASN A 357 -4.14 -8.64 23.91
CA ASN A 357 -4.60 -7.64 22.95
C ASN A 357 -4.34 -6.22 23.45
N VAL A 358 -3.88 -5.34 22.55
CA VAL A 358 -3.76 -3.90 22.81
C VAL A 358 -5.15 -3.29 22.97
N ASN A 359 -5.37 -2.52 24.04
CA ASN A 359 -6.61 -1.78 24.23
C ASN A 359 -6.60 -0.49 23.40
N LEU A 360 -7.09 -0.57 22.16
CA LEU A 360 -7.09 0.57 21.23
C LEU A 360 -7.94 1.77 21.69
N THR A 361 -8.84 1.59 22.67
CA THR A 361 -9.60 2.71 23.28
C THR A 361 -8.73 3.71 24.05
N LEU A 362 -7.42 3.42 24.22
CA LEU A 362 -6.44 4.35 24.78
C LEU A 362 -5.96 5.41 23.78
N PHE A 363 -6.26 5.28 22.47
CA PHE A 363 -5.69 6.11 21.39
C PHE A 363 -6.78 6.78 20.53
N PRO A 364 -7.57 7.74 21.06
CA PRO A 364 -8.76 8.23 20.38
C PRO A 364 -8.49 8.92 19.02
N ASP A 365 -7.34 9.58 18.85
CA ASP A 365 -6.97 10.29 17.62
C ASP A 365 -6.18 9.42 16.60
N LEU A 366 -6.13 8.10 16.80
CA LEU A 366 -5.36 7.13 15.98
C LEU A 366 -5.64 7.27 14.47
N SER A 367 -4.56 7.43 13.70
CA SER A 367 -4.53 7.52 12.24
C SER A 367 -3.86 6.28 11.61
N GLU A 368 -2.79 5.78 12.20
CA GLU A 368 -1.96 4.70 11.64
C GLU A 368 -1.76 3.58 12.68
N LEU A 369 -2.19 2.37 12.36
CA LEU A 369 -2.15 1.21 13.25
C LEU A 369 -1.34 0.05 12.63
N TRP A 370 -0.10 -0.11 13.08
CA TRP A 370 0.83 -1.12 12.57
C TRP A 370 1.16 -2.17 13.65
N LEU A 371 0.42 -3.29 13.63
CA LEU A 371 0.46 -4.39 14.62
C LEU A 371 0.60 -5.78 13.99
N TRP A 372 1.23 -5.92 12.81
CA TRP A 372 1.44 -7.23 12.21
C TRP A 372 2.37 -8.14 13.01
N ASP A 373 2.20 -9.47 12.90
CA ASP A 373 2.95 -10.49 13.66
C ASP A 373 3.09 -10.17 15.18
N ALA A 374 2.06 -9.58 15.81
CA ALA A 374 2.10 -9.06 17.19
C ALA A 374 1.24 -9.83 18.21
N GLY A 375 0.87 -11.07 17.91
CA GLY A 375 0.14 -11.98 18.80
C GLY A 375 -1.30 -11.58 19.14
N GLN A 376 -1.88 -10.64 18.38
CA GLN A 376 -3.23 -10.11 18.59
C GLN A 376 -4.31 -11.10 18.10
N GLY A 377 -5.57 -10.97 18.54
CA GLY A 377 -6.65 -11.77 17.95
C GLY A 377 -8.07 -11.46 18.41
N GLY A 378 -9.03 -12.24 17.91
CA GLY A 378 -10.46 -11.96 18.12
C GLY A 378 -10.98 -10.84 17.21
N SER A 379 -11.96 -10.04 17.68
CA SER A 379 -12.55 -8.96 16.88
C SER A 379 -11.73 -7.68 16.96
N LEU A 380 -11.20 -7.22 15.83
CA LEU A 380 -10.69 -5.87 15.63
C LEU A 380 -11.88 -4.95 15.29
N VAL A 381 -12.11 -3.92 16.10
CA VAL A 381 -13.23 -2.98 15.92
C VAL A 381 -12.67 -1.56 15.89
N LEU A 382 -12.71 -0.94 14.71
CA LEU A 382 -12.10 0.37 14.41
C LEU A 382 -13.11 1.40 13.89
N ALA A 383 -14.39 1.06 13.81
CA ALA A 383 -15.44 1.90 13.23
C ALA A 383 -15.73 3.24 13.93
N ASN A 384 -15.10 3.54 15.07
CA ASN A 384 -15.22 4.82 15.77
C ASN A 384 -14.00 5.75 15.55
N PHE A 385 -12.95 5.29 14.88
CA PHE A 385 -11.70 6.03 14.69
C PHE A 385 -11.73 6.75 13.33
N THR A 386 -12.40 7.89 13.26
CA THR A 386 -12.65 8.63 12.01
C THR A 386 -11.39 9.17 11.32
N ASN A 387 -10.26 9.19 12.04
CA ASN A 387 -8.98 9.71 11.56
C ASN A 387 -8.13 8.65 10.84
N LEU A 388 -8.49 7.36 10.90
CA LEU A 388 -7.69 6.28 10.34
C LEU A 388 -7.36 6.50 8.86
N THR A 389 -6.08 6.34 8.51
CA THR A 389 -5.50 6.39 7.18
C THR A 389 -4.89 5.05 6.75
N SER A 390 -4.27 4.33 7.70
CA SER A 390 -3.57 3.05 7.50
C SER A 390 -3.86 2.06 8.63
N VAL A 391 -4.19 0.80 8.28
CA VAL A 391 -4.38 -0.31 9.23
C VAL A 391 -3.65 -1.54 8.71
N GLN A 392 -2.50 -1.85 9.30
CA GLN A 392 -1.64 -2.97 8.92
C GLN A 392 -1.50 -3.96 10.09
N VAL A 393 -2.24 -5.06 10.01
CA VAL A 393 -2.43 -6.06 11.09
C VAL A 393 -2.31 -7.51 10.62
N GLY A 394 -1.75 -7.70 9.41
CA GLY A 394 -1.48 -9.01 8.82
C GLY A 394 -0.40 -9.85 9.51
N ASN A 395 0.07 -10.89 8.81
CA ASN A 395 1.11 -11.81 9.26
C ASN A 395 2.20 -11.96 8.18
N PHE A 396 3.25 -11.15 8.27
CA PHE A 396 4.28 -11.05 7.25
C PHE A 396 5.45 -12.04 7.43
N GLY A 397 5.44 -12.82 8.51
CA GLY A 397 6.21 -14.07 8.59
C GLY A 397 7.68 -13.87 8.95
N GLY A 398 8.05 -12.73 9.54
CA GLY A 398 9.35 -12.56 10.17
C GLY A 398 9.54 -13.63 11.25
N ALA A 399 10.62 -14.42 11.17
CA ALA A 399 10.85 -15.66 11.93
C ALA A 399 11.07 -15.50 13.46
N ARG A 400 10.53 -14.42 14.05
CA ARG A 400 10.61 -14.01 15.46
C ARG A 400 9.32 -13.36 15.97
N GLY A 401 8.38 -12.99 15.10
CA GLY A 401 7.07 -12.47 15.50
C GLY A 401 6.10 -13.56 15.95
N VAL A 402 4.95 -13.16 16.49
CA VAL A 402 3.88 -14.07 16.93
C VAL A 402 2.66 -13.83 16.03
N PRO A 403 2.19 -14.82 15.23
CA PRO A 403 1.08 -14.57 14.31
C PRO A 403 -0.18 -14.05 15.00
N ASN A 404 -0.76 -13.02 14.41
CA ASN A 404 -2.10 -12.53 14.71
C ASN A 404 -3.15 -13.58 14.31
N ASN A 405 -4.25 -13.59 15.06
CA ASN A 405 -5.36 -14.53 14.97
C ASN A 405 -6.68 -13.75 15.08
N PHE A 406 -6.83 -12.69 14.29
CA PHE A 406 -8.09 -11.95 14.21
C PHE A 406 -9.19 -12.82 13.59
N THR A 407 -10.40 -12.73 14.14
CA THR A 407 -11.59 -13.46 13.67
C THR A 407 -12.53 -12.60 12.84
N SER A 408 -12.49 -11.29 13.06
CA SER A 408 -13.26 -10.27 12.32
C SER A 408 -12.55 -8.93 12.39
N ALA A 409 -12.61 -8.14 11.31
CA ALA A 409 -12.14 -6.76 11.25
C ALA A 409 -13.29 -5.84 10.82
N ASP A 410 -13.65 -4.88 11.67
CA ASP A 410 -14.76 -3.96 11.45
C ASP A 410 -14.24 -2.52 11.34
N LEU A 411 -14.13 -2.05 10.10
CA LEU A 411 -13.46 -0.79 9.71
C LEU A 411 -14.46 0.25 9.18
N HIS A 412 -15.77 0.05 9.40
CA HIS A 412 -16.79 0.88 8.77
C HIS A 412 -16.76 2.34 9.22
N GLN A 413 -17.12 3.26 8.31
CA GLN A 413 -17.15 4.71 8.58
C GLN A 413 -15.80 5.30 9.03
N ALA A 414 -14.69 4.81 8.47
CA ALA A 414 -13.36 5.43 8.55
C ALA A 414 -13.08 6.24 7.26
N PRO A 415 -13.62 7.49 7.12
CA PRO A 415 -13.68 8.21 5.84
C PRO A 415 -12.33 8.73 5.32
N LEU A 416 -11.22 8.45 6.01
CA LEU A 416 -9.86 8.74 5.57
C LEU A 416 -9.03 7.48 5.28
N LEU A 417 -9.58 6.27 5.52
CA LEU A 417 -8.84 5.01 5.48
C LEU A 417 -8.68 4.52 4.03
N TRP A 418 -7.45 4.47 3.56
CA TRP A 418 -7.10 4.11 2.17
C TRP A 418 -6.13 2.93 2.08
N ASP A 419 -5.43 2.59 3.17
CA ASP A 419 -4.48 1.48 3.27
C ASP A 419 -4.95 0.46 4.33
N ILE A 420 -5.22 -0.77 3.88
CA ILE A 420 -5.75 -1.86 4.71
C ILE A 420 -4.98 -3.14 4.39
N GLU A 421 -4.12 -3.59 5.29
CA GLU A 421 -3.36 -4.86 5.16
C GLU A 421 -3.69 -5.80 6.35
N VAL A 422 -4.58 -6.76 6.14
CA VAL A 422 -5.04 -7.73 7.16
C VAL A 422 -4.55 -9.16 6.89
N ASP A 423 -3.61 -9.31 5.96
CA ASP A 423 -3.16 -10.55 5.33
C ASP A 423 -2.79 -11.69 6.28
N ARG A 424 -3.01 -12.92 5.82
CA ARG A 424 -2.62 -14.18 6.46
C ARG A 424 -3.10 -14.31 7.91
N ASN A 425 -4.26 -13.75 8.23
CA ASN A 425 -5.00 -14.04 9.47
C ASN A 425 -5.94 -15.25 9.24
N PRO A 426 -5.55 -16.49 9.60
CA PRO A 426 -6.22 -17.72 9.15
C PRO A 426 -7.56 -18.01 9.85
N LEU A 427 -8.04 -17.08 10.67
CA LEU A 427 -9.35 -17.14 11.36
C LEU A 427 -10.27 -15.98 10.93
N LEU A 428 -9.79 -15.06 10.09
CA LEU A 428 -10.49 -13.84 9.71
C LEU A 428 -11.59 -14.16 8.70
N THR A 429 -12.82 -14.28 9.20
CA THR A 429 -14.00 -14.68 8.41
C THR A 429 -14.87 -13.50 7.98
N ASN A 430 -14.59 -12.29 8.49
CA ASN A 430 -15.34 -11.07 8.19
C ASN A 430 -14.42 -9.85 8.15
N LEU A 431 -14.58 -9.02 7.12
CA LEU A 431 -13.85 -7.78 6.87
C LEU A 431 -14.86 -6.74 6.35
N ASN A 432 -15.15 -5.71 7.15
CA ASN A 432 -16.14 -4.69 6.79
C ASN A 432 -15.44 -3.35 6.49
N VAL A 433 -15.32 -3.01 5.20
CA VAL A 433 -14.72 -1.77 4.69
C VAL A 433 -15.74 -0.67 4.34
N SER A 434 -17.02 -0.83 4.72
CA SER A 434 -18.08 0.07 4.26
C SER A 434 -17.96 1.50 4.81
N GLY A 435 -17.69 2.47 3.93
CA GLY A 435 -17.42 3.86 4.30
C GLY A 435 -15.94 4.19 4.53
N CYS A 436 -15.01 3.37 4.03
CA CYS A 436 -13.58 3.70 3.98
C CYS A 436 -13.27 4.81 2.95
N GLY A 437 -12.19 5.55 3.19
CA GLY A 437 -11.84 6.81 2.53
C GLY A 437 -11.06 6.73 1.23
N PHE A 438 -11.40 5.79 0.34
CA PHE A 438 -10.70 5.60 -0.94
C PHE A 438 -10.86 6.83 -1.87
N ASP A 439 -9.78 7.28 -2.51
CA ASP A 439 -9.81 8.41 -3.44
C ASP A 439 -8.70 8.34 -4.53
N THR A 440 -8.88 9.08 -5.62
CA THR A 440 -8.03 9.00 -6.83
C THR A 440 -6.64 9.64 -6.69
N ASN A 441 -6.29 10.21 -5.54
CA ASN A 441 -4.99 10.87 -5.29
C ASN A 441 -4.08 10.02 -4.38
N ARG A 442 -4.52 8.82 -3.98
CA ARG A 442 -3.83 7.92 -3.04
C ARG A 442 -3.62 6.54 -3.66
N PRO A 443 -2.57 5.80 -3.28
CA PRO A 443 -2.40 4.41 -3.67
C PRO A 443 -3.30 3.52 -2.80
N ASN A 444 -4.60 3.51 -3.11
CA ASN A 444 -5.60 2.76 -2.34
C ASN A 444 -5.26 1.26 -2.32
N LYS A 445 -5.36 0.62 -1.15
CA LYS A 445 -4.99 -0.78 -0.94
C LYS A 445 -5.93 -1.50 0.02
N ILE A 446 -6.37 -2.70 -0.36
CA ILE A 446 -7.13 -3.63 0.50
C ILE A 446 -6.59 -5.06 0.33
N THR A 447 -5.68 -5.50 1.19
CA THR A 447 -5.12 -6.85 1.15
C THR A 447 -5.54 -7.69 2.35
N ALA A 448 -6.05 -8.88 2.06
CA ALA A 448 -6.51 -9.92 2.98
C ALA A 448 -6.17 -11.33 2.45
N GLU A 449 -4.99 -11.45 1.84
CA GLU A 449 -4.41 -12.68 1.27
C GLU A 449 -4.44 -13.83 2.29
N ASN A 450 -4.79 -15.05 1.87
CA ASN A 450 -4.69 -16.28 2.66
C ASN A 450 -5.35 -16.22 4.07
N CYS A 451 -6.43 -15.45 4.22
CA CYS A 451 -7.18 -15.27 5.47
C CYS A 451 -8.15 -16.45 5.73
N ALA A 452 -9.44 -16.19 5.91
CA ALA A 452 -10.51 -17.21 5.95
C ALA A 452 -11.86 -16.61 5.51
N LEU A 453 -11.83 -15.66 4.57
CA LEU A 453 -12.98 -14.85 4.21
C LEU A 453 -14.09 -15.69 3.58
N LEU A 454 -15.34 -15.22 3.78
CA LEU A 454 -16.52 -15.77 3.12
C LEU A 454 -16.77 -14.99 1.83
N VAL A 455 -17.23 -15.67 0.77
CA VAL A 455 -17.50 -15.04 -0.54
C VAL A 455 -18.37 -13.79 -0.42
N THR A 456 -19.42 -13.83 0.41
CA THR A 456 -20.33 -12.69 0.66
C THR A 456 -19.69 -11.49 1.34
N VAL A 457 -18.48 -11.62 1.89
CA VAL A 457 -17.68 -10.55 2.51
C VAL A 457 -16.75 -9.94 1.47
N GLU A 458 -16.08 -10.78 0.68
CA GLU A 458 -15.25 -10.36 -0.46
C GLU A 458 -16.10 -9.60 -1.49
N ASP A 459 -17.25 -10.17 -1.88
CA ASP A 459 -18.26 -9.55 -2.74
C ASP A 459 -18.72 -8.19 -2.21
N ALA A 460 -18.98 -8.08 -0.90
CA ALA A 460 -19.42 -6.83 -0.27
C ALA A 460 -18.33 -5.76 -0.27
N ALA A 461 -17.07 -6.15 -0.08
CA ALA A 461 -15.92 -5.25 -0.16
C ALA A 461 -15.68 -4.77 -1.60
N LEU A 462 -15.67 -5.69 -2.58
CA LEU A 462 -15.56 -5.36 -4.01
C LEU A 462 -16.71 -4.45 -4.47
N ALA A 463 -17.94 -4.74 -4.06
CA ALA A 463 -19.11 -3.95 -4.45
C ALA A 463 -19.14 -2.57 -3.79
N TYR A 464 -18.75 -2.46 -2.51
CA TYR A 464 -18.54 -1.17 -1.88
C TYR A 464 -17.51 -0.35 -2.66
N LEU A 465 -16.35 -0.94 -2.94
CA LEU A 465 -15.27 -0.28 -3.67
C LEU A 465 -15.73 0.17 -5.06
N ASN A 466 -16.40 -0.70 -5.82
CA ASN A 466 -16.92 -0.40 -7.14
C ASN A 466 -17.92 0.77 -7.11
N SER A 467 -18.73 0.87 -6.04
CA SER A 467 -19.70 1.95 -5.83
C SER A 467 -19.09 3.32 -5.55
N THR A 468 -17.83 3.39 -5.07
CA THR A 468 -17.13 4.67 -4.84
C THR A 468 -16.83 5.42 -6.16
N GLY A 469 -16.73 4.69 -7.27
CA GLY A 469 -16.31 5.24 -8.57
C GLY A 469 -14.81 5.55 -8.68
N VAL A 470 -14.00 5.27 -7.65
CA VAL A 470 -12.55 5.52 -7.64
C VAL A 470 -11.83 4.68 -8.70
N GLN A 471 -10.79 5.27 -9.27
CA GLN A 471 -9.91 4.67 -10.29
C GLN A 471 -8.51 4.49 -9.71
N GLY A 472 -7.90 3.33 -9.95
CA GLY A 472 -6.56 2.99 -9.46
C GLY A 472 -6.50 2.53 -8.00
N GLY A 473 -5.79 1.43 -7.79
CA GLY A 473 -5.52 0.84 -6.49
C GLY A 473 -5.34 -0.68 -6.56
N GLU A 474 -5.09 -1.29 -5.41
CA GLU A 474 -4.81 -2.70 -5.19
C GLU A 474 -5.90 -3.34 -4.30
N VAL A 475 -6.41 -4.51 -4.70
CA VAL A 475 -7.19 -5.40 -3.84
C VAL A 475 -6.60 -6.80 -3.94
N ASP A 476 -6.29 -7.44 -2.82
CA ASP A 476 -5.84 -8.84 -2.80
C ASP A 476 -6.63 -9.66 -1.78
N PHE A 477 -7.57 -10.47 -2.26
CA PHE A 477 -8.26 -11.50 -1.50
C PHE A 477 -7.79 -12.91 -1.86
N SER A 478 -6.62 -13.05 -2.49
CA SER A 478 -6.10 -14.33 -3.00
C SER A 478 -5.72 -15.31 -1.89
N GLY A 479 -5.32 -16.52 -2.29
CA GLY A 479 -4.86 -17.56 -1.37
C GLY A 479 -5.91 -18.64 -1.07
N ALA A 480 -5.43 -19.82 -0.68
CA ALA A 480 -6.22 -21.05 -0.68
C ALA A 480 -7.17 -21.22 0.52
N ASN A 481 -7.19 -20.25 1.44
CA ASN A 481 -8.05 -20.25 2.63
C ASN A 481 -9.29 -19.34 2.51
N ASN A 482 -9.26 -18.34 1.62
CA ASN A 482 -10.41 -17.49 1.31
C ASN A 482 -11.37 -18.25 0.38
N ALA A 483 -12.58 -17.71 0.20
CA ALA A 483 -13.54 -18.31 -0.72
C ALA A 483 -13.19 -17.94 -2.18
N PRO A 484 -13.57 -18.75 -3.17
CA PRO A 484 -13.59 -18.28 -4.55
C PRO A 484 -14.73 -17.26 -4.72
N LEU A 485 -14.45 -16.15 -5.41
CA LEU A 485 -15.46 -15.17 -5.84
C LEU A 485 -16.58 -15.85 -6.64
N ASP A 486 -17.82 -15.37 -6.46
CA ASP A 486 -18.96 -15.82 -7.26
C ASP A 486 -19.10 -15.03 -8.57
N VAL A 487 -20.14 -15.30 -9.36
CA VAL A 487 -20.40 -14.61 -10.65
C VAL A 487 -20.52 -13.08 -10.48
N TRP A 488 -21.08 -12.61 -9.36
CA TRP A 488 -21.22 -11.19 -9.06
C TRP A 488 -19.92 -10.56 -8.55
N GLY A 489 -19.16 -11.29 -7.72
CA GLY A 489 -17.79 -10.93 -7.35
C GLY A 489 -16.88 -10.77 -8.58
N LEU A 490 -16.93 -11.74 -9.51
CA LEU A 490 -16.16 -11.72 -10.77
C LEU A 490 -16.63 -10.63 -11.74
N THR A 491 -17.94 -10.36 -11.84
CA THR A 491 -18.46 -9.21 -12.61
C THR A 491 -17.97 -7.88 -12.02
N THR A 492 -17.91 -7.78 -10.70
CA THR A 492 -17.42 -6.60 -9.98
C THR A 492 -15.91 -6.43 -10.15
N ARG A 493 -15.14 -7.53 -10.13
CA ARG A 493 -13.70 -7.59 -10.47
C ARG A 493 -13.43 -6.98 -11.85
N GLN A 494 -14.13 -7.44 -12.89
CA GLN A 494 -14.01 -6.87 -14.25
C GLN A 494 -14.30 -5.35 -14.27
N SER A 495 -15.33 -4.90 -13.55
CA SER A 495 -15.69 -3.48 -13.47
C SER A 495 -14.60 -2.63 -12.79
N LEU A 496 -13.94 -3.18 -11.77
CA LEU A 496 -12.79 -2.55 -11.08
C LEU A 496 -11.53 -2.55 -11.96
N THR A 497 -11.21 -3.66 -12.62
CA THR A 497 -10.09 -3.71 -13.59
C THR A 497 -10.29 -2.73 -14.75
N GLY A 498 -11.53 -2.56 -15.23
CA GLY A 498 -11.89 -1.51 -16.19
C GLY A 498 -11.73 -0.07 -15.68
N LYS A 499 -11.65 0.12 -14.35
CA LYS A 499 -11.29 1.38 -13.66
C LYS A 499 -9.80 1.45 -13.28
N GLY A 500 -8.97 0.53 -13.78
CA GLY A 500 -7.53 0.51 -13.53
C GLY A 500 -7.12 -0.03 -12.15
N TRP A 501 -7.97 -0.83 -11.50
CA TRP A 501 -7.60 -1.56 -10.28
C TRP A 501 -6.88 -2.88 -10.60
N GLU A 502 -5.84 -3.17 -9.84
CA GLU A 502 -5.25 -4.50 -9.73
C GLU A 502 -6.05 -5.27 -8.67
N VAL A 503 -6.67 -6.41 -9.06
CA VAL A 503 -7.60 -7.16 -8.21
C VAL A 503 -7.27 -8.64 -8.25
N TYR A 504 -6.85 -9.17 -7.10
CA TYR A 504 -6.45 -10.56 -6.89
C TYR A 504 -7.45 -11.28 -5.95
N PRO A 505 -7.64 -12.60 -6.07
CA PRO A 505 -6.95 -13.48 -7.01
C PRO A 505 -7.40 -13.25 -8.46
N ASP A 506 -6.55 -13.61 -9.42
CA ASP A 506 -7.03 -13.98 -10.74
C ASP A 506 -7.97 -15.20 -10.65
N GLU A 507 -8.71 -15.47 -11.71
CA GLU A 507 -9.82 -16.43 -11.68
C GLU A 507 -9.38 -17.82 -11.15
N PRO A 508 -10.12 -18.42 -10.19
CA PRO A 508 -9.62 -19.52 -9.39
C PRO A 508 -9.23 -20.74 -10.25
N PRO A 509 -8.09 -21.42 -9.98
CA PRO A 509 -7.55 -22.46 -10.84
C PRO A 509 -8.55 -23.56 -11.19
N GLY A 510 -9.05 -23.54 -12.43
CA GLY A 510 -10.14 -24.41 -12.90
C GLY A 510 -11.37 -23.69 -13.44
N THR A 511 -11.41 -22.35 -13.46
CA THR A 511 -12.39 -21.60 -14.25
C THR A 511 -12.17 -21.81 -15.76
N PRO A 512 -13.23 -21.87 -16.59
CA PRO A 512 -13.11 -21.93 -18.04
C PRO A 512 -12.58 -20.64 -18.66
N SER A 513 -11.48 -20.71 -19.41
CA SER A 513 -10.90 -19.54 -20.09
C SER A 513 -11.66 -19.21 -21.37
N ILE A 514 -12.55 -18.22 -21.31
CA ILE A 514 -13.42 -17.83 -22.43
C ILE A 514 -12.64 -17.07 -23.51
N SER A 515 -12.84 -17.48 -24.76
CA SER A 515 -12.15 -17.00 -25.95
C SER A 515 -13.07 -16.98 -27.17
N ALA A 516 -12.64 -16.29 -28.24
CA ALA A 516 -13.33 -16.25 -29.54
C ALA A 516 -14.83 -15.88 -29.51
N VAL A 517 -15.25 -15.03 -28.56
CA VAL A 517 -16.63 -14.54 -28.45
C VAL A 517 -17.03 -13.80 -29.73
N ALA A 518 -18.15 -14.21 -30.33
CA ALA A 518 -18.71 -13.64 -31.54
C ALA A 518 -20.24 -13.62 -31.50
N CYS A 519 -20.85 -12.61 -32.13
CA CYS A 519 -22.29 -12.45 -32.27
C CYS A 519 -22.69 -12.32 -33.75
N ASN A 520 -23.67 -13.12 -34.19
CA ASN A 520 -24.32 -13.00 -35.49
C ASN A 520 -25.77 -12.51 -35.28
N PRO A 521 -26.05 -11.19 -35.42
CA PRO A 521 -27.37 -10.62 -35.13
C PRO A 521 -28.38 -10.88 -36.26
N GLY A 522 -29.47 -11.58 -35.92
CA GLY A 522 -30.67 -11.67 -36.73
C GLY A 522 -31.61 -10.48 -36.52
N SER A 523 -32.81 -10.55 -37.10
CA SER A 523 -33.79 -9.47 -37.03
C SER A 523 -34.48 -9.37 -35.67
N ASN A 524 -34.72 -10.52 -35.04
CA ASN A 524 -35.41 -10.68 -33.76
C ASN A 524 -34.72 -11.74 -32.89
N SER A 525 -33.42 -11.93 -33.14
CA SER A 525 -32.58 -12.98 -32.57
C SER A 525 -31.10 -12.59 -32.66
N ALA A 526 -30.25 -13.27 -31.90
CA ALA A 526 -28.80 -13.19 -32.07
C ALA A 526 -28.18 -14.55 -31.74
N GLN A 527 -27.29 -15.02 -32.60
CA GLN A 527 -26.53 -16.25 -32.38
C GLN A 527 -25.18 -15.87 -31.77
N ILE A 528 -25.01 -16.19 -30.49
CA ILE A 528 -23.82 -15.93 -29.69
C ILE A 528 -23.00 -17.21 -29.61
N SER A 529 -21.70 -17.13 -29.89
CA SER A 529 -20.79 -18.28 -29.89
C SER A 529 -19.43 -17.92 -29.29
N TRP A 530 -18.84 -18.83 -28.53
CA TRP A 530 -17.51 -18.69 -27.93
C TRP A 530 -16.84 -20.06 -27.73
N THR A 531 -15.58 -20.06 -27.31
CA THR A 531 -14.82 -21.28 -26.99
C THR A 531 -14.18 -21.20 -25.61
N THR A 532 -14.04 -22.34 -24.95
CA THR A 532 -13.27 -22.50 -23.70
C THR A 532 -12.16 -23.53 -23.88
N ASP A 533 -11.19 -23.51 -22.97
CA ASP A 533 -10.12 -24.51 -22.87
C ASP A 533 -10.57 -25.82 -22.19
N ILE A 534 -11.57 -25.75 -21.29
CA ILE A 534 -12.16 -26.90 -20.58
C ILE A 534 -13.66 -27.03 -20.81
N LEU A 535 -14.18 -28.26 -20.70
CA LEU A 535 -15.61 -28.57 -20.80
C LEU A 535 -16.41 -27.78 -19.74
N SER A 536 -17.46 -27.08 -20.16
CA SER A 536 -18.27 -26.23 -19.28
C SER A 536 -19.64 -25.90 -19.87
N ASP A 537 -20.56 -25.40 -19.03
CA ASP A 537 -21.88 -24.96 -19.48
C ASP A 537 -21.84 -23.67 -20.33
N SER A 538 -23.00 -23.30 -20.87
CA SER A 538 -23.15 -22.13 -21.75
C SER A 538 -24.23 -21.20 -21.22
N THR A 539 -23.86 -20.00 -20.75
CA THR A 539 -24.82 -18.99 -20.29
C THR A 539 -24.54 -17.64 -20.96
N VAL A 540 -25.60 -16.92 -21.37
CA VAL A 540 -25.50 -15.54 -21.89
C VAL A 540 -26.41 -14.63 -21.07
N PHE A 541 -25.88 -13.53 -20.58
CA PHE A 541 -26.66 -12.43 -19.98
C PHE A 541 -26.72 -11.27 -20.97
N TYR A 542 -27.91 -10.69 -21.17
CA TYR A 542 -28.12 -9.65 -22.18
C TYR A 542 -29.21 -8.64 -21.81
N GLY A 543 -29.18 -7.46 -22.44
CA GLY A 543 -30.18 -6.42 -22.27
C GLY A 543 -29.86 -5.17 -23.09
N THR A 544 -30.75 -4.18 -23.11
CA THR A 544 -30.51 -2.91 -23.84
C THR A 544 -29.66 -1.91 -23.04
N THR A 545 -29.01 -2.36 -21.95
CA THR A 545 -28.07 -1.61 -21.10
C THR A 545 -27.12 -2.60 -20.42
N THR A 546 -26.01 -2.10 -19.85
CA THR A 546 -25.06 -2.87 -19.01
C THR A 546 -25.59 -3.27 -17.63
N SER A 547 -26.85 -3.00 -17.30
CA SER A 547 -27.57 -3.71 -16.21
C SER A 547 -28.09 -5.08 -16.66
N TYR A 548 -28.01 -5.38 -17.97
CA TYR A 548 -28.58 -6.55 -18.63
C TYR A 548 -30.07 -6.70 -18.29
N GLY A 549 -30.54 -7.88 -17.89
CA GLY A 549 -31.92 -8.09 -17.42
C GLY A 549 -32.62 -9.31 -18.01
N PHE A 550 -32.04 -9.92 -19.04
CA PHE A 550 -32.42 -11.23 -19.56
C PHE A 550 -31.21 -12.17 -19.54
N SER A 551 -31.48 -13.47 -19.52
CA SER A 551 -30.46 -14.50 -19.70
C SER A 551 -31.00 -15.70 -20.47
N ASP A 552 -30.10 -16.50 -21.03
CA ASP A 552 -30.39 -17.78 -21.70
C ASP A 552 -29.25 -18.77 -21.41
N HIS A 553 -29.55 -20.07 -21.38
CA HIS A 553 -28.65 -21.08 -20.81
C HIS A 553 -28.82 -22.49 -21.41
N ASP A 554 -27.70 -23.14 -21.73
CA ASP A 554 -27.58 -24.57 -22.03
C ASP A 554 -26.58 -25.22 -21.06
N GLY A 555 -27.08 -26.14 -20.23
CA GLY A 555 -26.30 -26.91 -19.25
C GLY A 555 -25.50 -28.07 -19.84
N THR A 556 -25.33 -28.13 -21.16
CA THR A 556 -24.51 -29.15 -21.83
C THR A 556 -23.03 -28.77 -21.79
N ASP A 557 -22.23 -29.55 -21.06
CA ASP A 557 -20.77 -29.38 -21.00
C ASP A 557 -20.12 -29.48 -22.40
N VAL A 558 -19.60 -28.35 -22.91
CA VAL A 558 -18.91 -28.25 -24.21
C VAL A 558 -17.66 -27.35 -24.11
N THR A 559 -16.90 -27.26 -25.20
CA THR A 559 -15.82 -26.26 -25.41
C THR A 559 -16.08 -25.33 -26.59
N ASN A 560 -17.21 -25.52 -27.28
CA ASN A 560 -17.65 -24.76 -28.45
C ASN A 560 -19.12 -24.42 -28.20
N HIS A 561 -19.35 -23.23 -27.67
CA HIS A 561 -20.62 -22.82 -27.08
C HIS A 561 -21.49 -22.12 -28.12
N LEU A 562 -22.81 -22.27 -28.01
CA LEU A 562 -23.74 -21.69 -28.96
C LEU A 562 -25.11 -21.43 -28.31
N ILE A 563 -25.45 -20.17 -28.12
CA ILE A 563 -26.76 -19.73 -27.59
C ILE A 563 -27.45 -18.88 -28.66
N VAL A 564 -28.75 -19.07 -28.84
CA VAL A 564 -29.56 -18.38 -29.87
C VAL A 564 -30.65 -17.57 -29.18
N LEU A 565 -30.27 -16.35 -28.79
CA LEU A 565 -31.18 -15.36 -28.23
C LEU A 565 -32.34 -15.12 -29.21
N SER A 566 -33.56 -14.98 -28.71
CA SER A 566 -34.76 -14.82 -29.53
C SER A 566 -35.80 -13.90 -28.88
N GLY A 567 -36.73 -13.38 -29.68
CA GLY A 567 -37.71 -12.38 -29.21
C GLY A 567 -37.15 -10.97 -29.07
N LEU A 568 -35.95 -10.71 -29.59
CA LEU A 568 -35.32 -9.39 -29.56
C LEU A 568 -36.10 -8.38 -30.44
N THR A 569 -36.03 -7.09 -30.09
CA THR A 569 -36.61 -6.02 -30.91
C THR A 569 -35.71 -5.73 -32.10
N THR A 570 -36.27 -5.41 -33.28
CA THR A 570 -35.53 -5.11 -34.53
C THR A 570 -34.80 -3.77 -34.46
N ASN A 571 -33.68 -3.63 -35.18
CA ASN A 571 -32.86 -2.40 -35.23
C ASN A 571 -32.54 -1.79 -33.83
N THR A 572 -32.31 -2.64 -32.83
CA THR A 572 -32.16 -2.26 -31.42
C THR A 572 -30.78 -2.67 -30.91
N PRO A 573 -30.04 -1.80 -30.19
CA PRO A 573 -28.76 -2.15 -29.58
C PRO A 573 -28.96 -2.99 -28.30
N TYR A 574 -28.06 -3.94 -28.09
CA TYR A 574 -28.02 -4.84 -26.94
C TYR A 574 -26.56 -5.01 -26.46
N HIS A 575 -26.38 -4.99 -25.14
CA HIS A 575 -25.19 -5.43 -24.43
C HIS A 575 -25.33 -6.91 -24.08
N PHE A 576 -24.22 -7.66 -24.06
CA PHE A 576 -24.16 -9.01 -23.55
C PHE A 576 -22.77 -9.39 -23.05
N TYR A 577 -22.73 -10.28 -22.05
CA TYR A 577 -21.55 -11.06 -21.70
C TYR A 577 -21.92 -12.53 -21.60
N VAL A 578 -20.91 -13.40 -21.71
CA VAL A 578 -21.08 -14.86 -21.66
C VAL A 578 -20.34 -15.43 -20.46
N VAL A 579 -20.92 -16.48 -19.87
CA VAL A 579 -20.43 -17.17 -18.68
C VAL A 579 -20.41 -18.66 -18.98
N SER A 580 -19.34 -19.32 -18.57
CA SER A 580 -19.18 -20.77 -18.67
C SER A 580 -18.68 -21.32 -17.35
N THR A 581 -19.35 -22.36 -16.86
CA THR A 581 -19.14 -22.92 -15.52
C THR A 581 -18.61 -24.35 -15.62
N ASN A 582 -17.53 -24.66 -14.88
CA ASN A 582 -17.05 -26.02 -14.68
C ASN A 582 -17.03 -26.34 -13.18
N ASN A 583 -17.71 -27.42 -12.75
CA ASN A 583 -17.76 -27.87 -11.35
C ASN A 583 -18.14 -26.78 -10.31
N GLY A 584 -18.84 -25.72 -10.73
CA GLY A 584 -19.21 -24.57 -9.89
C GLY A 584 -18.25 -23.37 -9.94
N LEU A 585 -17.13 -23.47 -10.68
CA LEU A 585 -16.22 -22.36 -10.99
C LEU A 585 -16.64 -21.72 -12.31
N ALA A 586 -16.93 -20.42 -12.31
CA ALA A 586 -17.37 -19.67 -13.49
C ALA A 586 -16.22 -18.82 -14.07
N GLY A 587 -16.03 -18.90 -15.38
CA GLY A 587 -15.26 -17.90 -16.15
C GLY A 587 -16.22 -16.95 -16.86
N LEU A 588 -15.84 -15.68 -17.02
CA LEU A 588 -16.68 -14.63 -17.61
C LEU A 588 -15.97 -13.92 -18.78
N SER A 589 -16.71 -13.58 -19.83
CA SER A 589 -16.22 -12.65 -20.85
C SER A 589 -16.37 -11.18 -20.39
N TRP A 590 -15.73 -10.26 -21.12
CA TRP A 590 -16.08 -8.84 -21.09
C TRP A 590 -17.50 -8.59 -21.64
N ASP A 591 -18.01 -7.37 -21.49
CA ASP A 591 -19.21 -6.90 -22.22
C ASP A 591 -18.92 -6.73 -23.72
N TYR A 592 -19.94 -7.02 -24.53
CA TYR A 592 -19.95 -6.89 -25.98
C TYR A 592 -21.27 -6.28 -26.43
N GLU A 593 -21.21 -5.37 -27.41
CA GLU A 593 -22.40 -4.79 -28.03
C GLU A 593 -22.75 -5.47 -29.37
N PHE A 594 -24.05 -5.60 -29.65
CA PHE A 594 -24.57 -5.83 -31.00
C PHE A 594 -25.82 -5.00 -31.26
N THR A 595 -26.21 -4.87 -32.53
CA THR A 595 -27.51 -4.31 -32.92
C THR A 595 -28.24 -5.33 -33.78
N THR A 596 -29.50 -5.62 -33.46
CA THR A 596 -30.35 -6.51 -34.27
C THR A 596 -30.60 -5.90 -35.65
N THR A 597 -30.76 -6.75 -36.66
CA THR A 597 -31.05 -6.27 -38.02
C THR A 597 -32.53 -5.88 -38.18
N GLY A 598 -32.87 -5.21 -39.29
CA GLY A 598 -34.27 -5.09 -39.71
C GLY A 598 -34.86 -6.45 -40.14
N PRO A 599 -36.19 -6.59 -40.24
CA PRO A 599 -36.80 -7.81 -40.76
C PRO A 599 -36.37 -8.10 -42.21
N PRO A 600 -36.34 -9.38 -42.64
CA PRO A 600 -36.02 -9.74 -44.02
C PRO A 600 -36.95 -9.04 -45.01
N ASN A 601 -36.36 -8.40 -46.02
CA ASN A 601 -37.12 -7.65 -47.01
C ASN A 601 -37.39 -8.49 -48.27
N THR A 602 -38.62 -8.40 -48.77
CA THR A 602 -39.07 -9.02 -50.03
C THR A 602 -39.47 -8.00 -51.10
N ASN A 603 -39.51 -6.70 -50.76
CA ASN A 603 -40.06 -5.68 -51.64
C ASN A 603 -38.98 -5.15 -52.61
N PRO A 604 -39.16 -5.32 -53.93
CA PRO A 604 -38.15 -4.94 -54.91
C PRO A 604 -38.15 -3.43 -55.25
N ILE A 605 -36.99 -2.94 -55.67
CA ILE A 605 -36.87 -1.74 -56.52
C ILE A 605 -36.91 -2.23 -57.97
N TYR A 606 -37.89 -1.78 -58.75
CA TYR A 606 -37.96 -2.06 -60.18
C TYR A 606 -37.28 -0.95 -60.98
N PHE A 607 -36.56 -1.33 -62.03
CA PHE A 607 -35.99 -0.38 -62.99
C PHE A 607 -35.98 -0.95 -64.40
N VAL A 608 -36.24 -0.11 -65.40
CA VAL A 608 -36.25 -0.49 -66.81
C VAL A 608 -35.03 0.10 -67.50
N SER A 609 -34.12 -0.76 -67.96
CA SER A 609 -32.94 -0.37 -68.74
C SER A 609 -33.24 -0.43 -70.25
N THR A 610 -32.53 0.40 -71.02
CA THR A 610 -32.61 0.44 -72.50
C THR A 610 -31.28 0.14 -73.19
N SER A 611 -30.16 0.31 -72.48
CA SER A 611 -28.81 -0.05 -72.91
C SER A 611 -28.57 -1.56 -72.81
N SER A 612 -27.64 -2.10 -73.61
CA SER A 612 -27.22 -3.50 -73.52
C SER A 612 -26.35 -3.77 -72.28
N ASN A 613 -25.48 -2.83 -71.89
CA ASN A 613 -24.76 -2.87 -70.63
C ASN A 613 -25.50 -2.02 -69.59
N VAL A 614 -25.52 -2.51 -68.35
CA VAL A 614 -26.16 -1.86 -67.22
C VAL A 614 -25.16 -1.87 -66.05
N SER A 615 -25.02 -0.73 -65.39
CA SER A 615 -24.09 -0.48 -64.28
C SER A 615 -24.81 0.35 -63.22
N MET A 616 -25.42 -0.33 -62.26
CA MET A 616 -26.11 0.28 -61.13
C MET A 616 -25.16 0.40 -59.92
N GLN A 617 -25.52 1.24 -58.94
CA GLN A 617 -24.79 1.41 -57.70
C GLN A 617 -25.74 1.44 -56.50
N VAL A 618 -25.25 0.94 -55.37
CA VAL A 618 -25.92 1.04 -54.05
C VAL A 618 -24.88 1.22 -52.95
N THR A 619 -25.15 2.12 -52.00
CA THR A 619 -24.44 2.19 -50.71
C THR A 619 -25.27 1.46 -49.66
N LEU A 620 -24.61 0.58 -48.91
CA LEU A 620 -25.25 -0.37 -48.00
C LEU A 620 -24.64 -0.27 -46.59
N GLN A 621 -25.48 -0.29 -45.55
CA GLN A 621 -25.06 -0.23 -44.15
C GLN A 621 -25.08 -1.62 -43.50
N GLY A 622 -24.00 -1.98 -42.79
CA GLY A 622 -23.85 -3.29 -42.15
C GLY A 622 -23.55 -4.41 -43.15
N SER A 623 -24.13 -5.59 -42.92
CA SER A 623 -23.92 -6.81 -43.75
C SER A 623 -25.20 -7.29 -44.46
N PRO A 624 -25.91 -6.46 -45.24
CA PRO A 624 -27.15 -6.84 -45.90
C PRO A 624 -26.92 -7.71 -47.13
N LYS A 625 -27.97 -8.39 -47.57
CA LYS A 625 -27.99 -9.14 -48.83
C LYS A 625 -28.71 -8.32 -49.91
N ALA A 626 -27.97 -7.90 -50.94
CA ALA A 626 -28.53 -7.47 -52.22
C ALA A 626 -28.67 -8.67 -53.17
N THR A 627 -29.74 -8.74 -53.96
CA THR A 627 -29.89 -9.73 -55.04
C THR A 627 -30.60 -9.08 -56.22
N TRP A 628 -29.91 -9.08 -57.37
CA TRP A 628 -30.32 -8.43 -58.60
C TRP A 628 -30.90 -9.46 -59.57
N TYR A 629 -31.98 -9.10 -60.24
CA TYR A 629 -32.75 -9.92 -61.16
C TYR A 629 -32.91 -9.18 -62.48
N TRP A 630 -32.52 -9.82 -63.58
CA TRP A 630 -32.32 -9.16 -64.87
C TRP A 630 -33.39 -9.59 -65.88
N GLY A 631 -33.72 -8.71 -66.82
CA GLY A 631 -34.82 -8.90 -67.79
C GLY A 631 -34.64 -10.04 -68.81
N ASP A 632 -33.53 -10.78 -68.74
CA ASP A 632 -33.29 -12.03 -69.48
C ASP A 632 -33.58 -13.30 -68.65
N GLY A 633 -33.97 -13.15 -67.38
CA GLY A 633 -34.25 -14.24 -66.45
C GLY A 633 -33.08 -14.64 -65.56
N THR A 634 -31.89 -14.03 -65.72
CA THR A 634 -30.74 -14.28 -64.83
C THR A 634 -30.87 -13.52 -63.51
N ASN A 635 -30.12 -13.96 -62.49
CA ASN A 635 -29.95 -13.23 -61.22
C ASN A 635 -28.54 -13.43 -60.66
N ASN A 636 -28.07 -12.46 -59.88
CA ASN A 636 -26.74 -12.45 -59.27
C ASN A 636 -26.68 -11.44 -58.08
N THR A 637 -25.50 -11.29 -57.48
CA THR A 637 -25.20 -10.26 -56.46
C THR A 637 -24.50 -9.02 -57.04
N SER A 638 -24.31 -8.97 -58.36
CA SER A 638 -23.66 -7.87 -59.08
C SER A 638 -24.67 -6.78 -59.39
N SER A 639 -24.32 -5.50 -59.21
CA SER A 639 -25.12 -4.38 -59.70
C SER A 639 -24.93 -4.09 -61.20
N ASN A 640 -24.05 -4.86 -61.87
CA ASN A 640 -23.71 -4.74 -63.28
C ASN A 640 -24.15 -5.98 -64.08
N HIS A 641 -24.62 -5.78 -65.31
CA HIS A 641 -25.07 -6.84 -66.23
C HIS A 641 -24.89 -6.47 -67.72
N THR A 642 -24.87 -7.47 -68.60
CA THR A 642 -24.75 -7.31 -70.05
C THR A 642 -25.75 -8.21 -70.79
N PHE A 643 -26.70 -7.58 -71.47
CA PHE A 643 -27.63 -8.20 -72.42
C PHE A 643 -27.01 -8.38 -73.80
N SER A 644 -27.55 -9.30 -74.60
CA SER A 644 -27.11 -9.60 -75.97
C SER A 644 -27.42 -8.51 -77.00
N SER A 645 -28.28 -7.54 -76.67
CA SER A 645 -28.66 -6.40 -77.51
C SER A 645 -29.14 -5.24 -76.63
N SER A 646 -29.22 -4.04 -77.19
CA SER A 646 -30.02 -2.95 -76.57
C SER A 646 -31.51 -3.24 -76.75
N GLY A 647 -32.32 -2.83 -75.77
CA GLY A 647 -33.73 -3.19 -75.68
C GLY A 647 -34.32 -2.83 -74.32
N SER A 648 -35.64 -2.81 -74.20
CA SER A 648 -36.34 -2.43 -72.96
C SER A 648 -36.43 -3.65 -72.01
N TYR A 649 -35.50 -3.75 -71.07
CA TYR A 649 -35.44 -4.83 -70.08
C TYR A 649 -35.96 -4.37 -68.72
N THR A 650 -36.97 -5.07 -68.18
CA THR A 650 -37.45 -4.85 -66.81
C THR A 650 -36.60 -5.66 -65.84
N ASN A 651 -35.92 -4.96 -64.95
CA ASN A 651 -35.03 -5.53 -63.93
C ASN A 651 -35.55 -5.18 -62.53
N TYR A 652 -35.04 -5.86 -61.51
CA TYR A 652 -35.25 -5.45 -60.12
C TYR A 652 -34.12 -5.87 -59.19
N VAL A 653 -34.03 -5.20 -58.04
CA VAL A 653 -33.19 -5.63 -56.92
C VAL A 653 -34.02 -5.74 -55.65
N ILE A 654 -33.72 -6.74 -54.83
CA ILE A 654 -34.20 -6.85 -53.45
C ILE A 654 -32.99 -6.70 -52.53
N ILE A 655 -33.09 -5.81 -51.54
CA ILE A 655 -32.01 -5.52 -50.59
C ILE A 655 -32.58 -5.75 -49.18
N SER A 656 -31.94 -6.63 -48.41
CA SER A 656 -32.47 -7.14 -47.14
C SER A 656 -31.43 -7.02 -46.01
N PRO A 657 -31.77 -6.38 -44.87
CA PRO A 657 -33.05 -5.72 -44.57
C PRO A 657 -33.25 -4.42 -45.36
N ALA A 658 -34.51 -3.94 -45.42
CA ALA A 658 -34.85 -2.70 -46.13
C ALA A 658 -34.21 -1.45 -45.51
N SER A 659 -33.92 -1.48 -44.20
CA SER A 659 -33.24 -0.43 -43.45
C SER A 659 -31.74 -0.30 -43.78
N ALA A 660 -31.18 -1.18 -44.62
CA ALA A 660 -29.74 -1.16 -44.94
C ALA A 660 -29.39 -0.43 -46.24
N LEU A 661 -30.37 0.03 -47.03
CA LEU A 661 -30.11 0.79 -48.25
C LEU A 661 -29.98 2.29 -47.96
N ILE A 662 -28.81 2.87 -48.24
CA ILE A 662 -28.51 4.30 -48.02
C ILE A 662 -28.54 5.09 -49.33
N SER A 663 -28.03 4.53 -50.43
CA SER A 663 -28.09 5.15 -51.76
C SER A 663 -28.49 4.18 -52.86
N PHE A 664 -29.11 4.67 -53.93
CA PHE A 664 -29.43 3.89 -55.12
C PHE A 664 -29.22 4.72 -56.40
N GLY A 665 -28.57 4.16 -57.43
CA GLY A 665 -28.28 4.92 -58.63
C GLY A 665 -27.64 4.16 -59.80
N ALA A 666 -27.14 4.91 -60.78
CA ALA A 666 -26.32 4.50 -61.90
C ALA A 666 -25.25 5.57 -62.18
N ALA A 667 -23.99 5.16 -62.37
CA ALA A 667 -22.84 6.06 -62.33
C ALA A 667 -22.36 6.57 -63.69
N CYS A 668 -21.73 7.75 -63.68
CA CYS A 668 -21.22 8.46 -64.84
C CYS A 668 -19.83 8.02 -65.34
N GLN A 669 -19.24 6.93 -64.79
CA GLN A 669 -17.80 6.64 -64.92
C GLN A 669 -17.43 5.43 -65.79
N SER A 670 -18.38 4.80 -66.49
CA SER A 670 -18.07 3.71 -67.43
C SER A 670 -18.89 3.80 -68.71
N GLU A 671 -18.21 4.03 -69.83
CA GLU A 671 -18.77 3.80 -71.18
C GLU A 671 -18.95 2.28 -71.42
N PRO A 672 -20.06 1.84 -72.06
CA PRO A 672 -21.18 2.66 -72.52
C PRO A 672 -22.15 3.01 -71.39
N LEU A 673 -22.66 4.24 -71.41
CA LEU A 673 -23.59 4.78 -70.41
C LEU A 673 -24.81 3.88 -70.20
N THR A 674 -25.22 3.72 -68.93
CA THR A 674 -26.42 2.99 -68.55
C THR A 674 -27.65 3.86 -68.79
N THR A 675 -28.49 3.49 -69.76
CA THR A 675 -29.70 4.25 -70.08
C THR A 675 -30.93 3.60 -69.43
N LEU A 676 -31.72 4.40 -68.72
CA LEU A 676 -32.89 3.99 -67.95
C LEU A 676 -34.13 4.71 -68.49
N SER A 677 -35.29 4.05 -68.50
CA SER A 677 -36.57 4.71 -68.82
C SER A 677 -37.42 4.96 -67.58
N SER A 678 -37.48 4.01 -66.65
CA SER A 678 -38.24 4.16 -65.40
C SER A 678 -37.58 3.50 -64.18
N VAL A 679 -37.81 4.07 -62.99
CA VAL A 679 -37.46 3.47 -61.68
C VAL A 679 -38.64 3.63 -60.69
N SER A 680 -38.92 2.60 -59.89
CA SER A 680 -39.97 2.61 -58.87
C SER A 680 -39.68 1.62 -57.72
N GLY A 681 -40.44 1.72 -56.62
CA GLY A 681 -40.29 0.83 -55.45
C GLY A 681 -39.27 1.28 -54.40
N LEU A 682 -38.62 2.43 -54.61
CA LEU A 682 -37.68 3.08 -53.66
C LEU A 682 -38.31 3.34 -52.28
N THR A 683 -39.62 3.60 -52.24
CA THR A 683 -40.42 3.88 -51.04
C THR A 683 -40.44 2.73 -50.02
N ASN A 684 -40.04 1.52 -50.41
CA ASN A 684 -39.93 0.38 -49.50
C ASN A 684 -38.67 0.43 -48.61
N TYR A 685 -37.77 1.39 -48.84
CA TYR A 685 -36.44 1.44 -48.24
C TYR A 685 -36.32 2.66 -47.31
N PRO A 686 -36.67 2.55 -46.02
CA PRO A 686 -36.84 3.69 -45.13
C PRO A 686 -35.53 4.43 -44.79
N ALA A 687 -34.37 3.84 -45.07
CA ALA A 687 -33.06 4.47 -44.83
C ALA A 687 -32.46 5.16 -46.07
N LEU A 688 -33.15 5.12 -47.22
CA LEU A 688 -32.66 5.68 -48.49
C LEU A 688 -32.54 7.22 -48.38
N GLN A 689 -31.32 7.71 -48.51
CA GLN A 689 -30.94 9.12 -48.43
C GLN A 689 -30.53 9.69 -49.79
N ASP A 690 -29.83 8.92 -50.63
CA ASP A 690 -29.31 9.45 -51.89
C ASP A 690 -29.83 8.72 -53.14
N ILE A 691 -30.13 9.50 -54.18
CA ILE A 691 -30.51 8.99 -55.52
C ILE A 691 -29.61 9.62 -56.59
N TYR A 692 -28.93 8.79 -57.38
CA TYR A 692 -27.99 9.24 -58.41
C TYR A 692 -28.30 8.64 -59.80
N PHE A 693 -28.87 9.41 -60.71
CA PHE A 693 -29.15 9.01 -62.11
C PHE A 693 -28.58 10.04 -63.10
N TYR A 694 -27.27 9.95 -63.36
CA TYR A 694 -26.54 10.90 -64.21
C TYR A 694 -26.43 10.43 -65.66
N LEU A 695 -26.85 11.26 -66.62
CA LEU A 695 -26.88 11.00 -68.08
C LEU A 695 -27.64 9.72 -68.49
N THR A 696 -28.58 9.26 -67.65
CA THR A 696 -29.32 8.01 -67.87
C THR A 696 -30.47 8.12 -68.88
N GLY A 697 -30.91 9.32 -69.25
CA GLY A 697 -32.10 9.53 -70.10
C GLY A 697 -33.44 9.25 -69.41
N LEU A 698 -33.46 9.11 -68.07
CA LEU A 698 -34.62 8.72 -67.28
C LEU A 698 -35.87 9.56 -67.61
N THR A 699 -37.00 8.89 -67.91
CA THR A 699 -38.25 9.56 -68.30
C THR A 699 -39.36 9.44 -67.24
N ASN A 700 -39.21 8.53 -66.27
CA ASN A 700 -40.12 8.35 -65.15
C ASN A 700 -39.39 7.92 -63.86
N LEU A 701 -39.79 8.48 -62.73
CA LEU A 701 -39.29 8.15 -61.39
C LEU A 701 -40.41 8.48 -60.40
N SER A 702 -40.60 7.64 -59.39
CA SER A 702 -41.53 7.88 -58.29
C SER A 702 -40.76 8.01 -56.97
N LEU A 703 -41.01 9.12 -56.27
CA LEU A 703 -40.35 9.47 -55.01
C LEU A 703 -41.35 9.52 -53.83
N ALA A 704 -42.66 9.60 -54.10
CA ALA A 704 -43.76 9.70 -53.14
C ALA A 704 -43.64 8.75 -51.93
N GLY A 705 -43.15 9.27 -50.80
CA GLY A 705 -42.99 8.51 -49.54
C GLY A 705 -41.55 8.17 -49.17
N CYS A 706 -40.55 8.55 -49.97
CA CYS A 706 -39.13 8.47 -49.61
C CYS A 706 -38.74 9.64 -48.68
N SER A 707 -39.20 9.60 -47.42
CA SER A 707 -39.15 10.76 -46.49
C SER A 707 -37.77 11.16 -45.99
N ASN A 708 -36.74 10.33 -46.17
CA ASN A 708 -35.39 10.55 -45.66
C ASN A 708 -34.38 10.96 -46.76
N LEU A 709 -34.84 11.37 -47.94
CA LEU A 709 -33.96 11.78 -49.04
C LEU A 709 -33.26 13.12 -48.74
N VAL A 710 -31.93 13.12 -48.93
CA VAL A 710 -31.00 14.23 -48.70
C VAL A 710 -30.41 14.73 -50.03
N HIS A 711 -30.12 13.81 -50.96
CA HIS A 711 -29.48 14.12 -52.24
C HIS A 711 -30.19 13.45 -53.42
N ILE A 712 -30.46 14.21 -54.48
CA ILE A 712 -31.10 13.71 -55.71
C ILE A 712 -30.41 14.33 -56.94
N ALA A 713 -29.72 13.51 -57.74
CA ALA A 713 -29.10 13.96 -58.99
C ALA A 713 -29.75 13.27 -60.21
N LEU A 714 -30.55 14.02 -60.98
CA LEU A 714 -31.25 13.54 -62.20
C LEU A 714 -30.74 14.21 -63.49
N ALA A 715 -29.48 14.69 -63.50
CA ALA A 715 -28.89 15.36 -64.65
C ALA A 715 -28.93 14.48 -65.92
N GLY A 716 -29.33 15.03 -67.06
CA GLY A 716 -29.52 14.27 -68.30
C GLY A 716 -30.72 13.33 -68.33
N SER A 717 -31.69 13.51 -67.43
CA SER A 717 -33.03 12.92 -67.54
C SER A 717 -33.89 13.68 -68.56
N ASN A 718 -34.93 13.04 -69.10
CA ASN A 718 -35.87 13.67 -70.04
C ASN A 718 -37.34 13.37 -69.67
N PRO A 719 -37.83 13.87 -68.50
CA PRO A 719 -39.20 13.68 -68.07
C PRO A 719 -40.20 14.49 -68.92
N GLY A 720 -41.36 13.92 -69.19
CA GLY A 720 -42.50 14.70 -69.68
C GLY A 720 -43.01 15.68 -68.62
N THR A 721 -43.63 16.80 -69.03
CA THR A 721 -44.09 17.88 -68.13
C THR A 721 -44.82 17.37 -66.87
N ASN A 722 -45.74 16.41 -67.02
CA ASN A 722 -46.51 15.86 -65.89
C ASN A 722 -45.63 15.06 -64.91
N VAL A 723 -44.58 14.39 -65.39
CA VAL A 723 -43.63 13.65 -64.57
C VAL A 723 -42.73 14.64 -63.81
N LEU A 724 -42.21 15.67 -64.48
CA LEU A 724 -41.40 16.71 -63.83
C LEU A 724 -42.21 17.46 -62.75
N ASN A 725 -43.49 17.74 -63.01
CA ASN A 725 -44.40 18.28 -61.99
C ASN A 725 -44.55 17.31 -60.80
N GLY A 726 -44.76 16.02 -61.07
CA GLY A 726 -44.81 14.98 -60.05
C GLY A 726 -43.54 14.87 -59.22
N TRP A 727 -42.35 15.08 -59.79
CA TRP A 727 -41.09 15.10 -59.03
C TRP A 727 -41.02 16.24 -58.02
N PHE A 728 -41.44 17.45 -58.40
CA PHE A 728 -41.53 18.58 -57.46
C PHE A 728 -42.63 18.37 -56.40
N GLU A 729 -43.77 17.78 -56.78
CA GLU A 729 -44.87 17.49 -55.86
C GLU A 729 -44.51 16.36 -54.86
N ASP A 730 -43.88 15.28 -55.31
CA ASP A 730 -43.37 14.20 -54.43
C ASP A 730 -42.32 14.73 -53.43
N LEU A 731 -41.38 15.56 -53.90
CA LEU A 731 -40.29 16.10 -53.09
C LEU A 731 -40.79 17.07 -52.01
N ALA A 732 -41.76 17.93 -52.34
CA ALA A 732 -42.40 18.84 -51.40
C ALA A 732 -43.30 18.13 -50.37
N HIS A 733 -43.72 16.88 -50.62
CA HIS A 733 -44.34 16.02 -49.60
C HIS A 733 -43.31 15.29 -48.74
N ALA A 734 -42.16 14.89 -49.30
CA ALA A 734 -41.07 14.28 -48.53
C ALA A 734 -40.53 15.26 -47.47
N GLU A 735 -40.31 16.53 -47.85
CA GLU A 735 -39.89 17.63 -46.96
C GLU A 735 -40.75 17.73 -45.68
N GLN A 736 -42.08 17.60 -45.81
CA GLN A 736 -43.02 17.71 -44.67
C GLN A 736 -42.89 16.58 -43.62
N HIS A 737 -42.14 15.52 -43.91
CA HIS A 737 -42.00 14.33 -43.07
C HIS A 737 -40.56 14.12 -42.55
N MET A 738 -39.65 15.06 -42.82
CA MET A 738 -38.26 15.00 -42.36
C MET A 738 -38.18 15.32 -40.85
N PRO A 739 -37.47 14.53 -40.04
CA PRO A 739 -37.29 14.82 -38.62
C PRO A 739 -36.35 16.01 -38.41
N PRO A 740 -36.54 16.82 -37.35
CA PRO A 740 -35.62 17.91 -37.01
C PRO A 740 -34.30 17.36 -36.44
N GLY A 741 -33.36 17.04 -37.34
CA GLY A 741 -32.01 16.58 -36.99
C GLY A 741 -31.15 17.68 -36.36
N ASN A 742 -30.31 17.31 -35.38
CA ASN A 742 -29.49 18.23 -34.60
C ASN A 742 -28.14 17.60 -34.19
N SER A 743 -27.07 17.93 -34.89
CA SER A 743 -25.67 17.87 -34.43
C SER A 743 -24.70 18.45 -35.47
N ASP A 744 -23.55 18.95 -35.02
CA ASP A 744 -22.54 19.61 -35.86
C ASP A 744 -21.58 18.65 -36.58
N VAL A 745 -21.34 18.88 -37.88
CA VAL A 745 -20.00 18.93 -38.49
C VAL A 745 -20.00 20.07 -39.53
N CYS A 746 -18.85 20.69 -39.78
CA CYS A 746 -18.71 21.94 -40.53
C CYS A 746 -19.23 21.93 -41.99
N ASP A 747 -19.87 23.06 -42.35
CA ASP A 747 -20.18 23.58 -43.70
C ASP A 747 -21.11 22.78 -44.65
N ASN A 748 -22.32 23.33 -44.82
CA ASN A 748 -23.35 23.09 -45.86
C ASN A 748 -24.45 22.05 -45.58
N LEU A 749 -25.35 22.39 -44.65
CA LEU A 749 -26.69 21.80 -44.50
C LEU A 749 -27.63 22.20 -45.65
N LEU A 750 -27.47 21.61 -46.84
CA LEU A 750 -28.25 21.95 -48.03
C LEU A 750 -28.63 20.69 -48.81
N HIS A 751 -29.93 20.38 -48.90
CA HIS A 751 -30.40 19.28 -49.74
C HIS A 751 -30.23 19.63 -51.22
N TYR A 752 -29.66 18.73 -52.03
CA TYR A 752 -29.31 19.05 -53.42
C TYR A 752 -30.19 18.30 -54.42
N PHE A 753 -30.97 19.04 -55.22
CA PHE A 753 -31.72 18.50 -56.36
C PHE A 753 -31.16 19.04 -57.68
N PHE A 754 -30.45 18.19 -58.43
CA PHE A 754 -29.96 18.49 -59.77
C PHE A 754 -30.96 18.00 -60.82
N TYR A 755 -31.46 18.90 -61.68
CA TYR A 755 -32.52 18.60 -62.64
C TYR A 755 -32.24 19.20 -64.05
N PRO A 756 -32.79 18.59 -65.12
CA PRO A 756 -32.52 18.99 -66.51
C PRO A 756 -33.25 20.28 -66.92
N THR A 757 -32.61 21.11 -67.75
CA THR A 757 -33.18 22.39 -68.25
C THR A 757 -33.96 22.30 -69.55
N SER A 758 -33.83 21.22 -70.32
CA SER A 758 -34.06 21.25 -71.79
C SER A 758 -35.49 21.00 -72.26
N THR A 759 -36.46 20.79 -71.37
CA THR A 759 -37.87 20.69 -71.77
C THR A 759 -38.58 22.05 -71.72
N ASN A 760 -39.42 22.33 -72.73
CA ASN A 760 -40.39 23.45 -72.70
C ASN A 760 -41.55 23.19 -71.70
N ALA A 761 -41.29 22.43 -70.63
CA ALA A 761 -42.25 22.03 -69.62
C ALA A 761 -42.66 23.23 -68.76
N GLN A 762 -43.84 23.79 -69.06
CA GLN A 762 -44.48 24.75 -68.16
C GLN A 762 -44.87 24.03 -66.86
N LEU A 763 -44.30 24.46 -65.74
CA LEU A 763 -44.73 24.02 -64.41
C LEU A 763 -46.22 24.39 -64.21
N THR A 764 -46.98 23.52 -63.55
CA THR A 764 -48.34 23.84 -63.12
C THR A 764 -48.30 24.85 -61.97
N THR A 765 -49.42 25.49 -61.66
CA THR A 765 -49.53 26.36 -60.47
C THR A 765 -49.13 25.62 -59.19
N ASN A 766 -49.44 24.32 -59.11
CA ASN A 766 -49.09 23.45 -57.99
C ASN A 766 -47.59 23.16 -57.92
N SER A 767 -46.96 22.70 -59.01
CA SER A 767 -45.53 22.39 -59.00
C SER A 767 -44.66 23.66 -58.94
N ALA A 768 -45.15 24.81 -59.42
CA ALA A 768 -44.54 26.11 -59.18
C ALA A 768 -44.60 26.52 -57.70
N ALA A 769 -45.69 26.22 -56.99
CA ALA A 769 -45.81 26.43 -55.55
C ALA A 769 -44.95 25.44 -54.75
N ALA A 770 -44.89 24.16 -55.14
CA ALA A 770 -44.00 23.16 -54.55
C ALA A 770 -42.53 23.55 -54.72
N ARG A 771 -42.13 23.99 -55.91
CA ARG A 771 -40.79 24.55 -56.18
C ARG A 771 -40.48 25.80 -55.33
N ALA A 772 -41.48 26.65 -55.08
CA ALA A 772 -41.32 27.82 -54.21
C ALA A 772 -41.20 27.43 -52.72
N GLN A 773 -41.96 26.44 -52.25
CA GLN A 773 -41.86 25.86 -50.90
C GLN A 773 -40.42 25.34 -50.67
N LEU A 774 -39.97 24.44 -51.55
CA LEU A 774 -38.63 23.81 -51.54
C LEU A 774 -37.46 24.81 -51.56
N THR A 775 -37.68 26.06 -51.98
CA THR A 775 -36.64 27.12 -52.04
C THR A 775 -36.84 28.22 -50.99
N SER A 776 -37.78 28.06 -50.06
CA SER A 776 -38.12 29.11 -49.08
C SER A 776 -37.19 29.08 -47.86
N THR A 777 -36.52 30.19 -47.58
CA THR A 777 -35.40 30.29 -46.61
C THR A 777 -35.81 30.28 -45.13
N ASN A 778 -37.06 29.92 -44.80
CA ASN A 778 -37.64 30.19 -43.48
C ASN A 778 -37.90 28.94 -42.61
N MET A 779 -37.55 27.74 -43.10
CA MET A 779 -37.56 26.50 -42.31
C MET A 779 -36.35 25.62 -42.68
N ASN A 780 -36.02 24.67 -41.80
CA ASN A 780 -34.93 23.71 -41.96
C ASN A 780 -35.47 22.38 -42.53
N PRO A 781 -34.83 21.72 -43.53
CA PRO A 781 -33.75 22.18 -44.43
C PRO A 781 -34.23 22.34 -45.88
N ALA A 782 -34.10 23.55 -46.44
CA ALA A 782 -34.53 23.86 -47.82
C ALA A 782 -33.66 23.18 -48.90
N TRP A 783 -34.26 22.92 -50.07
CA TRP A 783 -33.60 22.31 -51.22
C TRP A 783 -32.94 23.35 -52.14
N VAL A 784 -31.63 23.19 -52.34
CA VAL A 784 -30.86 23.89 -53.36
C VAL A 784 -31.09 23.22 -54.71
N LEU A 785 -31.86 23.92 -55.54
CA LEU A 785 -32.22 23.51 -56.89
C LEU A 785 -31.11 23.91 -57.88
N TYR A 786 -30.33 22.94 -58.35
CA TYR A 786 -29.36 23.14 -59.42
C TYR A 786 -29.93 22.72 -60.77
N ALA A 787 -30.32 23.71 -61.57
CA ALA A 787 -30.65 23.50 -62.97
C ALA A 787 -29.35 23.32 -63.77
N VAL A 788 -29.13 22.13 -64.34
CA VAL A 788 -27.91 21.80 -65.09
C VAL A 788 -28.14 22.10 -66.59
N PRO A 789 -27.38 23.03 -67.20
CA PRO A 789 -27.38 23.21 -68.66
C PRO A 789 -26.80 21.98 -69.37
N GLU A 790 -27.27 21.71 -70.58
CA GLU A 790 -26.72 20.69 -71.48
C GLU A 790 -25.35 21.11 -72.08
#